data_AF-A0A9P5YFV6-F1
#
_entry.id   AF-A0A9P5YFV6-F1
#
_cell.length_a   1.000
_cell.length_b   1.000
_cell.length_c   1.000
_cell.angle_alpha   90.00
_cell.angle_beta   90.00
_cell.angle_gamma   90.00
#
_symmetry.space_group_name_H-M   'P 1'
#
loop_
_entity.id
_entity.type
_entity.pdbx_description
1 polymer ?
#
loop_
_entity_poly.entity_id
_entity_poly.type
_entity_poly.pdbx_seq_one_letter_code
_entity_poly.pdbx_strand_id
1 'polypeptide(L)'
;MSSAARRGKPTIKPPRKHNVSFSAEKTWATLSNNIREIHNHDASNLSFEENYRFAYNMVLHKEGKMLYDGVNKLVAENLDALAKDRVIPTFPTGGSNDPMHQSQEGDLLLKALRSTWDDHIGNMTKLGQLLKYMDRVHTKTANVPEIFPAGLALFIKHIIRPPIRDHIITAILNQIRFERDGYTINQSSVKGCVDVLKSLWVDEASNMTVYQQYLEPAFLRESEIFYKAEGLKLLESCDAPDFLIRVESRFENEDSRTHHYLHRQTAFPLQKILQDNLLTPHLSTVISLPNSGLDNMIDSDKISDLSRLFQLFTLVPQGLPCLKKSLKNSIIQRGKEINRISLGTEGSDIIVDAFEGKGKGKARPPVISQTLLLALKWVQDVLDIKDKFDFVWEQAFKKNREVESALNEAFESFINNNEKAPEYISLFIDDNLKKGLKGKTDAEVDSVLDKTITVFRYLTDKDVFDRYYKTHLSKRLLHGRSVSDDAERGMLAKLKVESGFQFTQKMEGMFNDMKLSADTMKAYKSHIEATTPPDIELSVIVMTATYWPMTHAESACTLPLAMSKSVGSFEQFYLSRHSGRRLTLQPSLGNADVKVSFKTKKIELNVSTLALVILLLFEDVDDDEFLTYLEIKQATSIVDSELQRNLQSLACAKFKVLKKHPPGREVNEDDSFSFNHEFTAPLSKIKINTISSKVESNEERKETRDRIDEERKHQTEACIVRIMKDRKHMGHNDLINEVTRQLTSRFQPNPLGIKKRIEGLIEREYLERCEDRKSYNYLA
;
A
#
# COMPACT_ATOMS: atom_id res chain seq x y z
N MET A 1 -67.98 -77.57 64.95
CA MET A 1 -68.68 -76.48 65.66
C MET A 1 -68.25 -75.15 65.07
N SER A 2 -69.22 -74.24 64.97
CA SER A 2 -69.07 -72.79 64.83
C SER A 2 -68.50 -72.20 63.54
N SER A 3 -69.38 -71.41 62.92
CA SER A 3 -69.22 -70.48 61.82
C SER A 3 -68.15 -69.41 62.01
N ALA A 4 -67.45 -69.07 60.93
CA ALA A 4 -66.86 -67.74 60.75
C ALA A 4 -67.12 -67.28 59.30
N ALA A 5 -67.96 -66.24 59.18
CA ALA A 5 -68.36 -65.66 57.91
C ALA A 5 -67.18 -64.98 57.21
N ARG A 6 -66.88 -65.40 55.97
CA ARG A 6 -65.96 -64.67 55.08
C ARG A 6 -66.62 -63.36 54.64
N ARG A 7 -66.04 -62.22 55.05
CA ARG A 7 -66.34 -60.89 54.51
C ARG A 7 -66.13 -60.90 52.98
N GLY A 8 -67.20 -60.66 52.21
CA GLY A 8 -67.11 -60.40 50.78
C GLY A 8 -66.37 -59.09 50.50
N LYS A 9 -65.54 -59.09 49.45
CA LYS A 9 -64.89 -57.87 48.91
C LYS A 9 -65.96 -56.80 48.62
N PRO A 10 -65.72 -55.51 48.92
CA PRO A 10 -66.63 -54.45 48.50
C PRO A 10 -66.56 -54.32 46.97
N THR A 11 -67.63 -54.71 46.28
CA THR A 11 -67.86 -54.38 44.88
C THR A 11 -68.50 -53.00 44.80
N ILE A 12 -67.76 -52.03 44.26
CA ILE A 12 -68.32 -50.72 43.91
C ILE A 12 -69.33 -50.95 42.77
N LYS A 13 -70.61 -50.70 43.04
CA LYS A 13 -71.65 -50.72 42.00
C LYS A 13 -71.34 -49.62 40.96
N PRO A 14 -71.46 -49.90 39.65
CA PRO A 14 -71.34 -48.85 38.65
C PRO A 14 -72.43 -47.79 38.89
N PRO A 15 -72.17 -46.49 38.66
CA PRO A 15 -73.17 -45.45 38.83
C PRO A 15 -74.38 -45.74 37.93
N ARG A 16 -75.59 -45.61 38.49
CA ARG A 16 -76.83 -45.61 37.71
C ARG A 16 -76.73 -44.51 36.65
N LYS A 17 -76.93 -44.85 35.37
CA LYS A 17 -77.08 -43.89 34.28
C LYS A 17 -78.26 -42.95 34.60
N HIS A 18 -77.98 -41.74 35.06
CA HIS A 18 -78.93 -40.64 34.95
C HIS A 18 -78.95 -40.18 33.49
N ASN A 19 -79.89 -40.72 32.71
CA ASN A 19 -80.25 -40.19 31.41
C ASN A 19 -80.98 -38.85 31.60
N VAL A 20 -80.24 -37.76 31.73
CA VAL A 20 -80.70 -36.46 31.22
C VAL A 20 -80.50 -36.55 29.71
N SER A 21 -81.53 -36.33 28.90
CA SER A 21 -81.44 -36.41 27.45
C SER A 21 -80.45 -35.36 26.93
N PHE A 22 -79.20 -35.76 26.67
CA PHE A 22 -78.23 -34.92 26.00
C PHE A 22 -78.73 -34.62 24.59
N SER A 23 -79.08 -33.35 24.32
CA SER A 23 -79.41 -32.87 22.98
C SER A 23 -78.21 -32.10 22.44
N ALA A 24 -77.56 -32.66 21.43
CA ALA A 24 -76.38 -32.06 20.80
C ALA A 24 -76.69 -30.67 20.24
N GLU A 25 -77.86 -30.50 19.61
CA GLU A 25 -78.29 -29.23 19.00
C GLU A 25 -78.55 -28.13 20.02
N LYS A 26 -79.22 -28.43 21.15
CA LYS A 26 -79.47 -27.43 22.22
C LYS A 26 -78.18 -27.04 22.94
N THR A 27 -77.30 -28.02 23.16
CA THR A 27 -75.99 -27.78 23.81
C THR A 27 -75.10 -26.94 22.90
N TRP A 28 -75.07 -27.24 21.60
CA TRP A 28 -74.36 -26.45 20.59
C TRP A 28 -74.93 -25.03 20.45
N ALA A 29 -76.25 -24.86 20.39
CA ALA A 29 -76.88 -23.54 20.30
C ALA A 29 -76.47 -22.63 21.47
N THR A 30 -76.51 -23.18 22.69
CA THR A 30 -76.08 -22.47 23.90
C THR A 30 -74.57 -22.15 23.86
N LEU A 31 -73.73 -23.14 23.52
CA LEU A 31 -72.29 -22.94 23.44
C LEU A 31 -71.90 -21.95 22.32
N SER A 32 -72.61 -21.96 21.18
CA SER A 32 -72.37 -21.06 20.06
C SER A 32 -72.69 -19.60 20.39
N ASN A 33 -73.75 -19.36 21.17
CA ASN A 33 -74.07 -18.02 21.69
C ASN A 33 -73.01 -17.56 22.70
N ASN A 34 -72.59 -18.44 23.61
CA ASN A 34 -71.55 -18.13 24.58
C ASN A 34 -70.20 -17.84 23.90
N ILE A 35 -69.87 -18.55 22.81
CA ILE A 35 -68.68 -18.25 21.99
C ILE A 35 -68.78 -16.88 21.31
N ARG A 36 -69.97 -16.48 20.84
CA ARG A 36 -70.19 -15.14 20.28
C ARG A 36 -70.06 -14.04 21.33
N GLU A 37 -70.56 -14.26 22.54
CA GLU A 37 -70.35 -13.35 23.67
C GLU A 37 -68.87 -13.24 24.06
N ILE A 38 -68.11 -14.34 23.99
CA ILE A 38 -66.65 -14.32 24.18
C ILE A 38 -65.96 -13.47 23.10
N HIS A 39 -66.36 -13.60 21.83
CA HIS A 39 -65.82 -12.78 20.73
C HIS A 39 -66.16 -11.28 20.87
N ASN A 40 -67.32 -10.96 21.46
CA ASN A 40 -67.77 -9.58 21.68
C ASN A 40 -67.22 -8.94 22.97
N HIS A 41 -66.31 -9.60 23.68
CA HIS A 41 -65.76 -9.18 24.98
C HIS A 41 -66.79 -9.12 26.14
N ASP A 42 -67.95 -9.75 25.99
CA ASP A 42 -69.03 -9.81 27.00
C ASP A 42 -68.98 -11.09 27.87
N ALA A 43 -67.77 -11.64 28.09
CA ALA A 43 -67.58 -12.92 28.77
C ALA A 43 -67.76 -12.89 30.30
N SER A 44 -67.97 -11.71 30.90
CA SER A 44 -68.01 -11.50 32.36
C SER A 44 -69.12 -12.27 33.08
N ASN A 45 -70.20 -12.61 32.37
CA ASN A 45 -71.36 -13.30 32.90
C ASN A 45 -71.38 -14.81 32.60
N LEU A 46 -70.32 -15.33 31.95
CA LEU A 46 -70.24 -16.72 31.52
C LEU A 46 -69.42 -17.58 32.50
N SER A 47 -69.96 -18.73 32.89
CA SER A 47 -69.22 -19.71 33.70
C SER A 47 -68.27 -20.54 32.82
N PHE A 48 -66.96 -20.47 33.12
CA PHE A 48 -65.95 -21.30 32.44
C PHE A 48 -66.23 -22.80 32.59
N GLU A 49 -66.63 -23.23 33.80
CA GLU A 49 -66.88 -24.63 34.10
C GLU A 49 -68.08 -25.19 33.33
N GLU A 50 -69.14 -24.39 33.18
CA GLU A 50 -70.33 -24.79 32.41
C GLU A 50 -70.01 -24.91 30.92
N ASN A 51 -69.31 -23.93 30.36
CA ASN A 51 -68.91 -23.93 28.95
C ASN A 51 -67.93 -25.07 28.63
N TYR A 52 -66.96 -25.34 29.52
CA TYR A 52 -66.08 -26.48 29.40
C TYR A 52 -66.85 -27.81 29.45
N ARG A 53 -67.85 -27.93 30.34
CA ARG A 53 -68.72 -29.11 30.43
C ARG A 53 -69.57 -29.29 29.18
N PHE A 54 -70.08 -28.22 28.57
CA PHE A 54 -70.81 -28.31 27.29
C PHE A 54 -69.92 -28.86 26.18
N ALA A 55 -68.71 -28.34 26.02
CA ALA A 55 -67.73 -28.85 25.07
C ALA A 55 -67.31 -30.31 25.37
N TYR A 56 -67.08 -30.62 26.66
CA TYR A 56 -66.74 -31.98 27.12
C TYR A 56 -67.85 -32.99 26.78
N ASN A 57 -69.11 -32.66 27.09
CA ASN A 57 -70.25 -33.52 26.83
C ASN A 57 -70.48 -33.74 25.33
N MET A 58 -70.30 -32.71 24.49
CA MET A 58 -70.37 -32.85 23.03
C MET A 58 -69.35 -33.83 22.47
N VAL A 59 -68.09 -33.76 22.94
CA VAL A 59 -67.04 -34.71 22.52
C VAL A 59 -67.31 -36.12 23.08
N LEU A 60 -67.77 -36.22 24.33
CA LEU A 60 -68.10 -37.50 24.98
C LEU A 60 -69.20 -38.27 24.24
N HIS A 61 -70.20 -37.55 23.72
CA HIS A 61 -71.31 -38.11 22.96
C HIS A 61 -71.03 -38.31 21.46
N LYS A 62 -69.75 -38.30 21.03
CA LYS A 62 -69.28 -38.49 19.64
C LYS A 62 -69.66 -37.37 18.65
N GLU A 63 -70.11 -36.21 19.13
CA GLU A 63 -70.46 -35.04 18.29
C GLU A 63 -69.28 -34.07 18.12
N GLY A 64 -68.04 -34.59 18.17
CA GLY A 64 -66.82 -33.77 18.08
C GLY A 64 -66.67 -33.05 16.73
N LYS A 65 -67.13 -33.66 15.63
CA LYS A 65 -67.06 -33.07 14.28
C LYS A 65 -67.96 -31.83 14.18
N MET A 66 -69.20 -31.93 14.67
CA MET A 66 -70.16 -30.82 14.71
C MET A 66 -69.61 -29.65 15.54
N LEU A 67 -68.98 -29.95 16.68
CA LEU A 67 -68.34 -28.95 17.52
C LEU A 67 -67.16 -28.26 16.81
N TYR A 68 -66.24 -29.03 16.22
CA TYR A 68 -65.05 -28.50 15.55
C TYR A 68 -65.39 -27.63 14.33
N ASP A 69 -66.24 -28.14 13.44
CA ASP A 69 -66.68 -27.41 12.23
C ASP A 69 -67.49 -26.16 12.61
N GLY A 70 -68.34 -26.28 13.63
CA GLY A 70 -69.14 -25.18 14.15
C GLY A 70 -68.30 -24.05 14.77
N VAL A 71 -67.29 -24.39 15.57
CA VAL A 71 -66.36 -23.41 16.17
C VAL A 71 -65.56 -22.70 15.07
N ASN A 72 -65.02 -23.44 14.12
CA ASN A 72 -64.27 -22.85 12.99
C ASN A 72 -65.14 -21.90 12.16
N LYS A 73 -66.42 -22.23 11.96
CA LYS A 73 -67.37 -21.35 11.28
C LYS A 73 -67.61 -20.05 12.06
N LEU A 74 -67.80 -20.12 13.37
CA LEU A 74 -67.99 -18.93 14.22
C LEU A 74 -66.75 -18.03 14.25
N VAL A 75 -65.55 -18.63 14.30
CA VAL A 75 -64.29 -17.88 14.22
C VAL A 75 -64.15 -17.19 12.86
N ALA A 76 -64.49 -17.88 11.76
CA ALA A 76 -64.48 -17.29 10.42
C ALA A 76 -65.48 -16.12 10.27
N GLU A 77 -66.71 -16.27 10.77
CA GLU A 77 -67.74 -15.22 10.79
C GLU A 77 -67.25 -13.98 11.56
N ASN A 78 -66.61 -14.17 12.72
CA ASN A 78 -66.06 -13.08 13.52
C ASN A 78 -64.91 -12.36 12.79
N LEU A 79 -64.00 -13.10 12.16
CA LEU A 79 -62.89 -12.52 11.39
C LEU A 79 -63.40 -11.71 10.19
N ASP A 80 -64.41 -12.19 9.47
CA ASP A 80 -65.01 -11.44 8.36
C ASP A 80 -65.72 -10.16 8.84
N ALA A 81 -66.33 -10.18 10.04
CA ALA A 81 -66.91 -8.98 10.66
C ALA A 81 -65.81 -7.97 11.06
N LEU A 82 -64.78 -8.42 11.77
CA LEU A 82 -63.64 -7.58 12.16
C LEU A 82 -62.92 -6.96 10.95
N ALA A 83 -62.78 -7.70 9.85
CA ALA A 83 -62.23 -7.17 8.61
C ALA A 83 -63.06 -6.01 8.05
N LYS A 84 -64.39 -6.14 8.02
CA LYS A 84 -65.32 -5.12 7.50
C LYS A 84 -65.42 -3.90 8.39
N ASP A 85 -65.42 -4.10 9.70
CA ASP A 85 -65.70 -3.02 10.66
C ASP A 85 -64.44 -2.24 11.02
N ARG A 86 -63.27 -2.88 11.01
CA ARG A 86 -62.03 -2.30 11.55
C ARG A 86 -60.92 -2.10 10.52
N VAL A 87 -60.75 -3.01 9.57
CA VAL A 87 -59.60 -2.99 8.65
C VAL A 87 -59.92 -2.28 7.34
N ILE A 88 -61.01 -2.67 6.66
CA ILE A 88 -61.40 -2.08 5.36
C ILE A 88 -61.67 -0.56 5.44
N PRO A 89 -62.31 -0.01 6.49
CA PRO A 89 -62.56 1.43 6.58
C PRO A 89 -61.28 2.27 6.73
N THR A 90 -60.17 1.65 7.12
CA THR A 90 -58.87 2.31 7.31
C THR A 90 -57.98 2.29 6.07
N PHE A 91 -58.52 1.85 4.92
CA PHE A 91 -57.76 1.87 3.68
C PHE A 91 -57.38 3.31 3.29
N PRO A 92 -56.12 3.56 2.87
CA PRO A 92 -55.70 4.88 2.43
C PRO A 92 -56.58 5.39 1.30
N THR A 93 -57.11 6.62 1.44
CA THR A 93 -58.06 7.18 0.48
C THR A 93 -57.38 7.80 -0.74
N GLY A 94 -56.05 8.00 -0.70
CA GLY A 94 -55.26 8.52 -1.82
C GLY A 94 -55.57 9.96 -2.21
N GLY A 95 -56.36 10.68 -1.41
CA GLY A 95 -56.85 12.02 -1.73
C GLY A 95 -55.86 13.16 -1.45
N SER A 96 -54.76 12.89 -0.74
CA SER A 96 -53.74 13.89 -0.38
C SER A 96 -52.36 13.48 -0.89
N ASN A 97 -51.64 14.43 -1.50
CA ASN A 97 -50.26 14.27 -1.97
C ASN A 97 -49.20 14.59 -0.88
N ASP A 98 -49.63 14.94 0.33
CA ASP A 98 -48.72 15.23 1.45
C ASP A 98 -48.14 13.94 2.04
N PRO A 99 -46.80 13.74 2.04
CA PRO A 99 -46.13 12.58 2.64
C PRO A 99 -46.51 12.32 4.10
N MET A 100 -46.75 13.37 4.89
CA MET A 100 -47.09 13.22 6.32
C MET A 100 -48.49 12.62 6.49
N HIS A 101 -49.45 13.10 5.69
CA HIS A 101 -50.82 12.57 5.70
C HIS A 101 -50.85 11.11 5.24
N GLN A 102 -50.09 10.77 4.19
CA GLN A 102 -49.99 9.39 3.70
C GLN A 102 -49.34 8.46 4.73
N SER A 103 -48.34 8.92 5.48
CA SER A 103 -47.76 8.16 6.58
C SER A 103 -48.78 7.95 7.71
N GLN A 104 -49.62 8.94 8.04
CA GLN A 104 -50.66 8.77 9.08
C GLN A 104 -51.75 7.76 8.65
N GLU A 105 -52.23 7.84 7.41
CA GLU A 105 -53.20 6.86 6.87
C GLU A 105 -52.64 5.43 6.92
N GLY A 106 -51.36 5.26 6.53
CA GLY A 106 -50.68 3.98 6.63
C GLY A 106 -50.56 3.48 8.07
N ASP A 107 -50.19 4.34 9.02
CA ASP A 107 -50.06 3.98 10.45
C ASP A 107 -51.40 3.53 11.06
N LEU A 108 -52.51 4.19 10.68
CA LEU A 108 -53.85 3.81 11.11
C LEU A 108 -54.22 2.39 10.65
N LEU A 109 -53.95 2.06 9.39
CA LEU A 109 -54.18 0.71 8.85
C LEU A 109 -53.34 -0.35 9.60
N LEU A 110 -52.07 -0.05 9.87
CA LEU A 110 -51.18 -0.96 10.59
C LEU A 110 -51.66 -1.19 12.03
N LYS A 111 -52.07 -0.13 12.74
CA LYS A 111 -52.65 -0.23 14.08
C LYS A 111 -53.96 -1.01 14.09
N ALA A 112 -54.83 -0.81 13.09
CA ALA A 112 -56.07 -1.55 12.95
C ALA A 112 -55.83 -3.05 12.77
N LEU A 113 -54.88 -3.43 11.91
CA LEU A 113 -54.46 -4.83 11.74
C LEU A 113 -53.91 -5.41 13.03
N ARG A 114 -52.99 -4.70 13.70
CA ARG A 114 -52.38 -5.18 14.94
C ARG A 114 -53.42 -5.41 16.03
N SER A 115 -54.34 -4.47 16.20
CA SER A 115 -55.40 -4.61 17.19
C SER A 115 -56.38 -5.73 16.86
N THR A 116 -56.63 -5.99 15.57
CA THR A 116 -57.46 -7.14 15.12
C THR A 116 -56.76 -8.47 15.42
N TRP A 117 -55.43 -8.52 15.26
CA TRP A 117 -54.62 -9.67 15.62
C TRP A 117 -54.60 -9.93 17.14
N ASP A 118 -54.35 -8.91 17.96
CA ASP A 118 -54.30 -9.06 19.41
C ASP A 118 -55.64 -9.52 19.98
N ASP A 119 -56.75 -9.01 19.44
CA ASP A 119 -58.11 -9.45 19.76
C ASP A 119 -58.34 -10.93 19.38
N HIS A 120 -57.99 -11.31 18.15
CA HIS A 120 -58.08 -12.69 17.68
C HIS A 120 -57.26 -13.66 18.55
N ILE A 121 -56.00 -13.34 18.85
CA ILE A 121 -55.13 -14.18 19.70
C ILE A 121 -55.68 -14.30 21.11
N GLY A 122 -56.20 -13.21 21.68
CA GLY A 122 -56.88 -13.22 22.98
C GLY A 122 -58.07 -14.18 22.98
N ASN A 123 -58.91 -14.13 21.95
CA ASN A 123 -60.09 -14.98 21.81
C ASN A 123 -59.72 -16.45 21.56
N MET A 124 -58.73 -16.71 20.70
CA MET A 124 -58.24 -18.07 20.44
C MET A 124 -57.62 -18.72 21.69
N THR A 125 -56.96 -17.94 22.54
CA THR A 125 -56.42 -18.44 23.82
C THR A 125 -57.53 -18.87 24.77
N LYS A 126 -58.60 -18.06 24.89
CA LYS A 126 -59.79 -18.40 25.69
C LYS A 126 -60.50 -19.65 25.13
N LEU A 127 -60.67 -19.72 23.81
CA LEU A 127 -61.29 -20.87 23.13
C LEU A 127 -60.48 -22.15 23.28
N GLY A 128 -59.15 -22.09 23.16
CA GLY A 128 -58.28 -23.26 23.39
C GLY A 128 -58.37 -23.80 24.82
N GLN A 129 -58.53 -22.92 25.82
CA GLN A 129 -58.75 -23.36 27.21
C GLN A 129 -60.12 -24.04 27.39
N LEU A 130 -61.17 -23.46 26.79
CA LEU A 130 -62.53 -23.97 26.83
C LEU A 130 -62.68 -25.31 26.09
N LEU A 131 -61.97 -25.47 24.97
CA LEU A 131 -62.04 -26.62 24.07
C LEU A 131 -60.90 -27.63 24.28
N LYS A 132 -60.13 -27.51 25.36
CA LYS A 132 -58.96 -28.36 25.66
C LYS A 132 -59.23 -29.86 25.59
N TYR A 133 -60.44 -30.30 25.95
CA TYR A 133 -60.80 -31.72 25.84
C TYR A 133 -61.00 -32.16 24.38
N MET A 134 -61.54 -31.27 23.53
CA MET A 134 -61.68 -31.50 22.09
C MET A 134 -60.30 -31.59 21.42
N ASP A 135 -59.38 -30.67 21.73
CA ASP A 135 -58.00 -30.68 21.22
C ASP A 135 -57.20 -31.91 21.69
N ARG A 136 -57.55 -32.51 22.84
CA ARG A 136 -56.87 -33.72 23.31
C ARG A 136 -57.41 -35.00 22.66
N VAL A 137 -58.70 -35.05 22.36
CA VAL A 137 -59.41 -36.29 22.02
C VAL A 137 -59.87 -36.30 20.57
N HIS A 138 -60.62 -35.29 20.12
CA HIS A 138 -61.24 -35.30 18.80
C HIS A 138 -60.23 -34.98 17.68
N THR A 139 -59.43 -33.94 17.84
CA THR A 139 -58.47 -33.48 16.81
C THR A 139 -57.45 -34.57 16.46
N LYS A 140 -56.93 -35.29 17.47
CA LYS A 140 -56.05 -36.46 17.29
C LYS A 140 -56.73 -37.64 16.61
N THR A 141 -58.00 -37.90 16.91
CA THR A 141 -58.76 -39.01 16.32
C THR A 141 -59.16 -38.72 14.87
N ALA A 142 -59.48 -37.46 14.56
CA ALA A 142 -59.92 -37.01 13.24
C ALA A 142 -58.76 -36.51 12.35
N ASN A 143 -57.53 -36.49 12.86
CA ASN A 143 -56.34 -35.96 12.18
C ASN A 143 -56.54 -34.53 11.65
N VAL A 144 -57.16 -33.67 12.46
CA VAL A 144 -57.36 -32.24 12.17
C VAL A 144 -56.51 -31.40 13.12
N PRO A 145 -56.10 -30.17 12.73
CA PRO A 145 -55.34 -29.28 13.59
C PRO A 145 -56.06 -28.97 14.91
N GLU A 146 -55.29 -28.62 15.94
CA GLU A 146 -55.85 -28.04 17.16
C GLU A 146 -56.51 -26.69 16.86
N ILE A 147 -57.43 -26.26 17.73
CA ILE A 147 -58.20 -25.04 17.50
C ILE A 147 -57.33 -23.80 17.37
N PHE A 148 -56.25 -23.69 18.15
CA PHE A 148 -55.36 -22.54 18.07
C PHE A 148 -54.65 -22.44 16.69
N PRO A 149 -53.93 -23.48 16.20
CA PRO A 149 -53.43 -23.52 14.83
C PRO A 149 -54.50 -23.31 13.74
N ALA A 150 -55.68 -23.92 13.89
CA ALA A 150 -56.79 -23.71 12.95
C ALA A 150 -57.23 -22.24 12.90
N GLY A 151 -57.27 -21.57 14.05
CA GLY A 151 -57.55 -20.13 14.14
C GLY A 151 -56.51 -19.26 13.45
N LEU A 152 -55.23 -19.64 13.47
CA LEU A 152 -54.17 -18.94 12.72
C LEU A 152 -54.36 -19.08 11.20
N ALA A 153 -54.68 -20.30 10.74
CA ALA A 153 -54.98 -20.55 9.33
C ALA A 153 -56.22 -19.77 8.85
N LEU A 154 -57.27 -19.68 9.68
CA LEU A 154 -58.44 -18.86 9.42
C LEU A 154 -58.11 -17.37 9.35
N PHE A 155 -57.21 -16.87 10.20
CA PHE A 155 -56.75 -15.49 10.14
C PHE A 155 -56.08 -15.17 8.80
N ILE A 156 -55.23 -16.07 8.29
CA ILE A 156 -54.62 -15.90 6.94
C ILE A 156 -55.71 -15.85 5.87
N LYS A 157 -56.66 -16.77 5.91
CA LYS A 157 -57.71 -16.91 4.89
C LYS A 157 -58.70 -15.73 4.85
N HIS A 158 -59.06 -15.18 6.00
CA HIS A 158 -60.11 -14.16 6.11
C HIS A 158 -59.57 -12.72 6.25
N ILE A 159 -58.40 -12.53 6.89
CA ILE A 159 -57.79 -11.21 7.09
C ILE A 159 -56.65 -10.96 6.08
N ILE A 160 -55.66 -11.86 5.99
CA ILE A 160 -54.49 -11.72 5.08
C ILE A 160 -54.85 -12.20 3.66
N ARG A 161 -56.00 -11.77 3.15
CA ARG A 161 -56.45 -12.03 1.76
C ARG A 161 -56.37 -10.76 0.91
N PRO A 162 -56.28 -10.88 -0.42
CA PRO A 162 -56.52 -9.74 -1.30
C PRO A 162 -57.94 -9.18 -1.09
N PRO A 163 -58.16 -7.84 -1.07
CA PRO A 163 -57.18 -6.76 -1.26
C PRO A 163 -56.45 -6.30 0.02
N ILE A 164 -56.87 -6.76 1.21
CA ILE A 164 -56.35 -6.32 2.51
C ILE A 164 -54.83 -6.56 2.61
N ARG A 165 -54.37 -7.75 2.24
CA ARG A 165 -52.94 -8.12 2.24
C ARG A 165 -52.10 -7.12 1.46
N ASP A 166 -52.53 -6.77 0.25
CA ASP A 166 -51.75 -5.94 -0.65
C ASP A 166 -51.65 -4.50 -0.11
N HIS A 167 -52.74 -3.97 0.47
CA HIS A 167 -52.72 -2.66 1.14
C HIS A 167 -51.82 -2.65 2.39
N ILE A 168 -51.79 -3.73 3.18
CA ILE A 168 -50.90 -3.85 4.34
C ILE A 168 -49.43 -3.84 3.89
N ILE A 169 -49.09 -4.63 2.87
CA ILE A 169 -47.73 -4.69 2.35
C ILE A 169 -47.33 -3.31 1.80
N THR A 170 -48.17 -2.68 0.99
CA THR A 170 -47.92 -1.33 0.47
C THR A 170 -47.78 -0.30 1.59
N ALA A 171 -48.60 -0.36 2.64
CA ALA A 171 -48.48 0.53 3.79
C ALA A 171 -47.14 0.36 4.51
N ILE A 172 -46.70 -0.88 4.77
CA ILE A 172 -45.38 -1.15 5.38
C ILE A 172 -44.26 -0.58 4.49
N LEU A 173 -44.30 -0.86 3.17
CA LEU A 173 -43.28 -0.38 2.23
C LEU A 173 -43.23 1.15 2.16
N ASN A 174 -44.38 1.82 2.18
CA ASN A 174 -44.46 3.28 2.18
C ASN A 174 -43.90 3.88 3.47
N GLN A 175 -44.17 3.29 4.64
CA GLN A 175 -43.54 3.75 5.89
C GLN A 175 -42.01 3.68 5.81
N ILE A 176 -41.48 2.56 5.33
CA ILE A 176 -40.02 2.41 5.19
C ILE A 176 -39.46 3.42 4.20
N ARG A 177 -40.17 3.70 3.10
CA ARG A 177 -39.78 4.72 2.13
C ARG A 177 -39.75 6.12 2.75
N PHE A 178 -40.79 6.51 3.49
CA PHE A 178 -40.81 7.81 4.18
C PHE A 178 -39.65 7.93 5.18
N GLU A 179 -39.34 6.86 5.91
CA GLU A 179 -38.18 6.87 6.81
C GLU A 179 -36.84 6.98 6.05
N ARG A 180 -36.69 6.35 4.88
CA ARG A 180 -35.51 6.52 4.02
C ARG A 180 -35.36 7.95 3.51
N ASP A 181 -36.48 8.61 3.21
CA ASP A 181 -36.54 10.01 2.80
C ASP A 181 -36.30 11.00 3.97
N GLY A 182 -36.20 10.49 5.20
CA GLY A 182 -35.86 11.28 6.40
C GLY A 182 -37.07 11.72 7.24
N TYR A 183 -38.27 11.26 6.92
CA TYR A 183 -39.47 11.52 7.72
C TYR A 183 -39.51 10.61 8.97
N THR A 184 -40.07 11.12 10.06
CA THR A 184 -40.28 10.32 11.27
C THR A 184 -41.52 9.45 11.12
N ILE A 185 -41.36 8.14 11.32
CA ILE A 185 -42.47 7.17 11.28
C ILE A 185 -42.71 6.54 12.65
N ASN A 186 -43.89 5.96 12.83
CA ASN A 186 -44.18 5.15 14.00
C ASN A 186 -43.65 3.71 13.80
N GLN A 187 -42.38 3.50 14.12
CA GLN A 187 -41.70 2.21 14.00
C GLN A 187 -42.39 1.07 14.77
N SER A 188 -43.08 1.39 15.88
CA SER A 188 -43.79 0.39 16.70
C SER A 188 -44.96 -0.25 15.96
N SER A 189 -45.68 0.51 15.13
CA SER A 189 -46.78 0.00 14.30
C SER A 189 -46.26 -0.92 13.20
N VAL A 190 -45.17 -0.53 12.53
CA VAL A 190 -44.51 -1.35 11.51
C VAL A 190 -44.04 -2.66 12.12
N LYS A 191 -43.32 -2.60 13.24
CA LYS A 191 -42.88 -3.78 14.00
C LYS A 191 -44.05 -4.67 14.39
N GLY A 192 -45.11 -4.08 14.96
CA GLY A 192 -46.30 -4.79 15.39
C GLY A 192 -46.91 -5.62 14.27
N CYS A 193 -47.02 -5.07 13.05
CA CYS A 193 -47.52 -5.80 11.89
C CYS A 193 -46.53 -6.81 11.32
N VAL A 194 -45.24 -6.49 11.26
CA VAL A 194 -44.21 -7.43 10.81
C VAL A 194 -44.17 -8.66 11.71
N ASP A 195 -44.32 -8.49 13.03
CA ASP A 195 -44.37 -9.59 14.00
C ASP A 195 -45.60 -10.48 13.78
N VAL A 196 -46.75 -9.91 13.37
CA VAL A 196 -47.91 -10.71 12.94
C VAL A 196 -47.55 -11.57 11.72
N LEU A 197 -46.96 -10.97 10.68
CA LEU A 197 -46.59 -11.69 9.46
C LEU A 197 -45.52 -12.76 9.69
N LYS A 198 -44.63 -12.58 10.68
CA LYS A 198 -43.63 -13.57 11.12
C LYS A 198 -44.28 -14.73 11.88
N SER A 199 -45.35 -14.48 12.62
CA SER A 199 -46.05 -15.51 13.42
C SER A 199 -46.99 -16.41 12.61
N LEU A 200 -47.31 -16.02 11.37
CA LEU A 200 -48.25 -16.72 10.49
C LEU A 200 -47.51 -17.59 9.47
N TRP A 201 -47.82 -18.89 9.47
CA TRP A 201 -47.26 -19.88 8.54
C TRP A 201 -48.25 -20.13 7.40
N VAL A 202 -47.81 -19.97 6.15
CA VAL A 202 -48.69 -20.23 4.99
C VAL A 202 -48.79 -21.73 4.72
N ASP A 203 -47.70 -22.45 4.97
CA ASP A 203 -47.63 -23.90 4.90
C ASP A 203 -46.67 -24.41 5.97
N GLU A 204 -47.22 -25.17 6.93
CA GLU A 204 -46.45 -25.76 8.03
C GLU A 204 -45.43 -26.79 7.52
N ALA A 205 -45.65 -27.41 6.36
CA ALA A 205 -44.73 -28.40 5.80
C ALA A 205 -43.48 -27.77 5.15
N SER A 206 -43.62 -26.59 4.55
CA SER A 206 -42.51 -25.84 3.93
C SER A 206 -41.84 -24.83 4.88
N ASN A 207 -42.32 -24.70 6.12
CA ASN A 207 -41.80 -23.79 7.13
C ASN A 207 -41.67 -22.34 6.59
N MET A 208 -42.65 -21.92 5.78
CA MET A 208 -42.69 -20.62 5.11
C MET A 208 -43.70 -19.70 5.78
N THR A 209 -43.23 -18.55 6.24
CA THR A 209 -44.08 -17.52 6.87
C THR A 209 -44.72 -16.60 5.83
N VAL A 210 -45.81 -15.92 6.21
CA VAL A 210 -46.43 -14.87 5.38
C VAL A 210 -45.41 -13.75 5.07
N TYR A 211 -44.52 -13.46 6.03
CA TYR A 211 -43.41 -12.52 5.84
C TYR A 211 -42.51 -12.93 4.66
N GLN A 212 -42.01 -14.18 4.68
CA GLN A 212 -41.09 -14.70 3.66
C GLN A 212 -41.72 -14.79 2.27
N GLN A 213 -43.01 -15.14 2.21
CA GLN A 213 -43.68 -15.33 0.91
C GLN A 213 -44.06 -14.00 0.25
N TYR A 214 -44.49 -13.00 1.02
CA TYR A 214 -45.13 -11.81 0.46
C TYR A 214 -44.41 -10.50 0.79
N LEU A 215 -43.97 -10.27 2.03
CA LEU A 215 -43.38 -8.99 2.41
C LEU A 215 -41.90 -8.90 2.00
N GLU A 216 -41.10 -9.92 2.30
CA GLU A 216 -39.65 -9.91 2.05
C GLU A 216 -39.30 -9.74 0.56
N PRO A 217 -39.89 -10.49 -0.39
CA PRO A 217 -39.61 -10.30 -1.81
C PRO A 217 -40.04 -8.91 -2.32
N ALA A 218 -41.19 -8.41 -1.86
CA ALA A 218 -41.67 -7.08 -2.23
C ALA A 218 -40.74 -5.98 -1.68
N PHE A 219 -40.32 -6.10 -0.43
CA PHE A 219 -39.39 -5.17 0.22
C PHE A 219 -38.03 -5.13 -0.46
N LEU A 220 -37.45 -6.28 -0.79
CA LEU A 220 -36.16 -6.35 -1.48
C LEU A 220 -36.25 -5.71 -2.87
N ARG A 221 -37.32 -5.99 -3.63
CA ARG A 221 -37.54 -5.39 -4.95
C ARG A 221 -37.68 -3.87 -4.90
N GLU A 222 -38.49 -3.34 -3.99
CA GLU A 222 -38.63 -1.88 -3.84
C GLU A 222 -37.33 -1.23 -3.33
N SER A 223 -36.56 -1.93 -2.49
CA SER A 223 -35.25 -1.45 -2.03
C SER A 223 -34.22 -1.39 -3.15
N GLU A 224 -34.21 -2.36 -4.06
CA GLU A 224 -33.35 -2.35 -5.23
C GLU A 224 -33.67 -1.15 -6.14
N ILE A 225 -34.95 -0.91 -6.42
CA ILE A 225 -35.40 0.24 -7.22
C ILE A 225 -34.99 1.55 -6.56
N PHE A 226 -35.19 1.67 -5.24
CA PHE A 226 -34.84 2.86 -4.48
C PHE A 226 -33.34 3.15 -4.53
N TYR A 227 -32.49 2.17 -4.18
CA TYR A 227 -31.04 2.38 -4.10
C TYR A 227 -30.39 2.55 -5.48
N LYS A 228 -30.95 1.97 -6.53
CA LYS A 228 -30.53 2.24 -7.90
C LYS A 228 -30.76 3.70 -8.31
N ALA A 229 -31.92 4.27 -7.95
CA ALA A 229 -32.21 5.67 -8.22
C ALA A 229 -31.40 6.61 -7.32
N GLU A 230 -31.22 6.24 -6.05
CA GLU A 230 -30.44 7.04 -5.09
C GLU A 230 -28.96 7.10 -5.46
N GLY A 231 -28.34 5.99 -5.88
CA GLY A 231 -26.93 5.97 -6.30
C GLY A 231 -26.62 7.00 -7.39
N LEU A 232 -27.46 7.06 -8.42
CA LEU A 232 -27.35 8.05 -9.51
C LEU A 232 -27.53 9.49 -9.01
N LYS A 233 -28.56 9.73 -8.19
CA LYS A 233 -28.82 11.06 -7.61
C LYS A 233 -27.68 11.54 -6.72
N LEU A 234 -27.08 10.65 -5.93
CA LEU A 234 -25.94 10.98 -5.07
C LEU A 234 -24.71 11.35 -5.88
N LEU A 235 -24.44 10.64 -6.99
CA LEU A 235 -23.33 11.00 -7.88
C LEU A 235 -23.48 12.36 -8.55
N GLU A 236 -24.71 12.78 -8.87
CA GLU A 236 -24.96 14.08 -9.48
C GLU A 236 -24.89 15.25 -8.48
N SER A 237 -25.22 14.99 -7.21
CA SER A 237 -25.44 16.02 -6.21
C SER A 237 -24.34 16.16 -5.15
N CYS A 238 -23.46 15.16 -5.01
CA CYS A 238 -22.46 15.10 -3.94
C CYS A 238 -21.04 15.04 -4.52
N ASP A 239 -20.07 15.50 -3.72
CA ASP A 239 -18.66 15.23 -3.96
C ASP A 239 -18.29 13.82 -3.43
N ALA A 240 -17.05 13.35 -3.68
CA ALA A 240 -16.67 12.00 -3.27
C ALA A 240 -16.76 11.76 -1.74
N PRO A 241 -16.25 12.64 -0.86
CA PRO A 241 -16.43 12.49 0.59
C PRO A 241 -17.89 12.42 1.03
N ASP A 242 -18.75 13.34 0.56
CA ASP A 242 -20.17 13.38 0.93
C ASP A 242 -20.92 12.14 0.43
N PHE A 243 -20.59 11.67 -0.78
CA PHE A 243 -21.10 10.42 -1.31
C PHE A 243 -20.78 9.25 -0.37
N LEU A 244 -19.52 9.12 0.06
CA LEU A 244 -19.09 8.03 0.95
C LEU A 244 -19.78 8.11 2.32
N ILE A 245 -19.93 9.30 2.90
CA ILE A 245 -20.64 9.52 4.17
C ILE A 245 -22.10 9.08 4.06
N ARG A 246 -22.78 9.48 2.98
CA ARG A 246 -24.19 9.10 2.79
C ARG A 246 -24.35 7.61 2.56
N VAL A 247 -23.47 6.98 1.78
CA VAL A 247 -23.51 5.53 1.56
C VAL A 247 -23.26 4.78 2.87
N GLU A 248 -22.25 5.16 3.66
CA GLU A 248 -22.00 4.59 5.00
C GLU A 248 -23.25 4.69 5.89
N SER A 249 -23.85 5.88 5.98
CA SER A 249 -25.09 6.07 6.74
C SER A 249 -26.23 5.20 6.23
N ARG A 250 -26.36 4.94 4.92
CA ARG A 250 -27.38 4.03 4.39
C ARG A 250 -27.16 2.59 4.85
N PHE A 251 -25.91 2.11 4.87
CA PHE A 251 -25.61 0.78 5.42
C PHE A 251 -25.99 0.68 6.90
N GLU A 252 -25.63 1.66 7.73
CA GLU A 252 -25.97 1.69 9.15
C GLU A 252 -27.49 1.76 9.39
N ASN A 253 -28.19 2.60 8.63
CA ASN A 253 -29.63 2.75 8.73
C ASN A 253 -30.36 1.44 8.37
N GLU A 254 -29.97 0.76 7.30
CA GLU A 254 -30.61 -0.51 6.91
C GLU A 254 -30.29 -1.66 7.86
N ASP A 255 -29.06 -1.74 8.38
CA ASP A 255 -28.71 -2.71 9.42
C ASP A 255 -29.59 -2.49 10.67
N SER A 256 -29.71 -1.24 11.11
CA SER A 256 -30.60 -0.83 12.18
C SER A 256 -32.06 -1.22 11.90
N ARG A 257 -32.61 -0.97 10.71
CA ARG A 257 -33.99 -1.38 10.36
C ARG A 257 -34.19 -2.89 10.44
N THR A 258 -33.22 -3.66 9.97
CA THR A 258 -33.29 -5.12 10.02
C THR A 258 -33.21 -5.67 11.44
N HIS A 259 -32.53 -4.96 12.34
CA HIS A 259 -32.47 -5.26 13.75
C HIS A 259 -33.75 -4.88 14.50
N HIS A 260 -34.32 -3.71 14.21
CA HIS A 260 -35.42 -3.12 15.00
C HIS A 260 -36.78 -3.73 14.68
N TYR A 261 -37.14 -3.87 13.41
CA TYR A 261 -38.50 -4.27 13.02
C TYR A 261 -38.62 -5.26 11.85
N LEU A 262 -37.60 -5.47 11.01
CA LEU A 262 -37.64 -6.53 9.98
C LEU A 262 -37.11 -7.88 10.53
N HIS A 263 -37.05 -8.91 9.71
CA HIS A 263 -36.46 -10.20 10.08
C HIS A 263 -34.95 -10.21 9.80
N ARG A 264 -34.15 -10.79 10.71
CA ARG A 264 -32.67 -10.83 10.59
C ARG A 264 -32.19 -11.51 9.29
N GLN A 265 -32.94 -12.47 8.77
CA GLN A 265 -32.61 -13.12 7.49
C GLN A 265 -32.58 -12.15 6.30
N THR A 266 -33.33 -11.05 6.38
CA THR A 266 -33.43 -10.03 5.32
C THR A 266 -32.21 -9.11 5.31
N ALA A 267 -31.43 -9.06 6.40
CA ALA A 267 -30.24 -8.21 6.51
C ALA A 267 -29.21 -8.50 5.41
N PHE A 268 -28.89 -9.77 5.17
CA PHE A 268 -27.88 -10.15 4.19
C PHE A 268 -28.30 -9.87 2.73
N PRO A 269 -29.51 -10.29 2.26
CA PRO A 269 -30.00 -9.91 0.93
C PRO A 269 -30.07 -8.40 0.72
N LEU A 270 -30.50 -7.65 1.74
CA LEU A 270 -30.57 -6.20 1.66
C LEU A 270 -29.17 -5.55 1.58
N GLN A 271 -28.23 -5.99 2.41
CA GLN A 271 -26.84 -5.51 2.36
C GLN A 271 -26.23 -5.73 0.97
N LYS A 272 -26.53 -6.88 0.34
CA LYS A 272 -26.11 -7.17 -1.02
C LYS A 272 -26.72 -6.18 -2.04
N ILE A 273 -27.98 -5.81 -1.90
CA ILE A 273 -28.61 -4.79 -2.74
C ILE A 273 -27.89 -3.43 -2.62
N LEU A 274 -27.52 -3.01 -1.40
CA LEU A 274 -26.78 -1.77 -1.20
C LEU A 274 -25.40 -1.84 -1.86
N GLN A 275 -24.69 -2.97 -1.71
CA GLN A 275 -23.40 -3.20 -2.36
C GLN A 275 -23.51 -3.14 -3.89
N ASP A 276 -24.50 -3.85 -4.46
CA ASP A 276 -24.68 -3.99 -5.91
C ASP A 276 -25.18 -2.70 -6.58
N ASN A 277 -25.85 -1.80 -5.85
CA ASN A 277 -26.44 -0.58 -6.41
C ASN A 277 -25.74 0.72 -6.00
N LEU A 278 -25.23 0.85 -4.75
CA LEU A 278 -24.56 2.06 -4.28
C LEU A 278 -23.05 2.03 -4.46
N LEU A 279 -22.42 0.84 -4.43
CA LEU A 279 -20.96 0.71 -4.49
C LEU A 279 -20.49 0.23 -5.87
N THR A 280 -20.75 -1.03 -6.22
CA THR A 280 -20.20 -1.72 -7.41
C THR A 280 -20.23 -0.89 -8.71
N PRO A 281 -21.35 -0.25 -9.12
CA PRO A 281 -21.40 0.51 -10.37
C PRO A 281 -20.69 1.87 -10.31
N HIS A 282 -20.33 2.35 -9.12
CA HIS A 282 -19.90 3.72 -8.88
C HIS A 282 -18.45 3.83 -8.39
N LEU A 283 -17.79 2.70 -8.07
CA LEU A 283 -16.42 2.66 -7.53
C LEU A 283 -15.41 3.49 -8.34
N SER A 284 -15.35 3.28 -9.65
CA SER A 284 -14.42 3.99 -10.53
C SER A 284 -14.75 5.47 -10.62
N THR A 285 -16.03 5.80 -10.80
CA THR A 285 -16.51 7.17 -10.92
C THR A 285 -16.16 8.00 -9.68
N VAL A 286 -16.46 7.49 -8.47
CA VAL A 286 -16.19 8.18 -7.20
C VAL A 286 -14.69 8.42 -7.01
N ILE A 287 -13.84 7.44 -7.34
CA ILE A 287 -12.39 7.60 -7.29
C ILE A 287 -11.91 8.68 -8.26
N SER A 288 -12.48 8.73 -9.47
CA SER A 288 -12.06 9.64 -10.54
C SER A 288 -12.76 10.99 -10.54
N LEU A 289 -13.60 11.30 -9.53
CA LEU A 289 -14.35 12.54 -9.50
C LEU A 289 -13.39 13.76 -9.56
N PRO A 290 -13.62 14.71 -10.48
CA PRO A 290 -12.78 15.90 -10.58
C PRO A 290 -12.78 16.68 -9.27
N ASN A 291 -11.61 17.11 -8.81
CA ASN A 291 -11.41 17.96 -7.61
C ASN A 291 -11.90 17.38 -6.26
N SER A 292 -12.42 16.16 -6.21
CA SER A 292 -12.88 15.53 -4.97
C SER A 292 -12.52 14.06 -4.83
N GLY A 293 -12.09 13.41 -5.92
CA GLY A 293 -11.70 12.00 -5.95
C GLY A 293 -10.43 11.67 -5.14
N LEU A 294 -9.90 10.47 -5.38
CA LEU A 294 -8.83 9.88 -4.58
C LEU A 294 -7.59 10.79 -4.46
N ASP A 295 -7.12 11.34 -5.57
CA ASP A 295 -5.94 12.20 -5.59
C ASP A 295 -6.10 13.44 -4.72
N ASN A 296 -7.25 14.12 -4.82
CA ASN A 296 -7.52 15.31 -4.02
C ASN A 296 -7.63 14.99 -2.53
N MET A 297 -8.23 13.85 -2.17
CA MET A 297 -8.28 13.38 -0.78
C MET A 297 -6.88 13.09 -0.21
N ILE A 298 -5.97 12.56 -1.04
CA ILE A 298 -4.56 12.33 -0.66
C ILE A 298 -3.82 13.67 -0.51
N ASP A 299 -4.02 14.61 -1.43
CA ASP A 299 -3.35 15.91 -1.42
C ASP A 299 -3.81 16.84 -0.30
N SER A 300 -5.09 16.72 0.10
CA SER A 300 -5.71 17.51 1.17
C SER A 300 -5.73 16.80 2.53
N ASP A 301 -5.03 15.67 2.67
CA ASP A 301 -4.83 14.93 3.92
C ASP A 301 -6.15 14.51 4.59
N LYS A 302 -7.17 14.18 3.78
CA LYS A 302 -8.49 13.75 4.25
C LYS A 302 -8.49 12.29 4.70
N ILE A 303 -7.73 12.00 5.76
CA ILE A 303 -7.48 10.62 6.26
C ILE A 303 -8.78 9.91 6.67
N SER A 304 -9.72 10.62 7.29
CA SER A 304 -11.02 10.05 7.68
C SER A 304 -11.80 9.54 6.47
N ASP A 305 -11.81 10.30 5.39
CA ASP A 305 -12.56 9.99 4.18
C ASP A 305 -11.87 8.88 3.39
N LEU A 306 -10.53 8.85 3.38
CA LEU A 306 -9.74 7.74 2.82
C LEU A 306 -9.97 6.43 3.60
N SER A 307 -10.07 6.48 4.93
CA SER A 307 -10.43 5.31 5.75
C SER A 307 -11.84 4.82 5.41
N ARG A 308 -12.80 5.73 5.27
CA ARG A 308 -14.18 5.39 4.86
C ARG A 308 -14.23 4.77 3.47
N LEU A 309 -13.51 5.37 2.51
CA LEU A 309 -13.36 4.84 1.17
C LEU A 309 -12.84 3.40 1.23
N PHE A 310 -11.76 3.16 1.98
CA PHE A 310 -11.18 1.83 2.10
C PHE A 310 -12.18 0.83 2.72
N GLN A 311 -12.84 1.18 3.82
CA GLN A 311 -13.82 0.32 4.48
C GLN A 311 -14.96 -0.06 3.53
N LEU A 312 -15.57 0.91 2.85
CA LEU A 312 -16.65 0.66 1.89
C LEU A 312 -16.17 -0.19 0.70
N PHE A 313 -14.96 0.06 0.18
CA PHE A 313 -14.41 -0.69 -0.95
C PHE A 313 -14.05 -2.13 -0.56
N THR A 314 -13.76 -2.42 0.70
CA THR A 314 -13.55 -3.80 1.17
C THR A 314 -14.84 -4.60 1.30
N LEU A 315 -16.02 -3.95 1.28
CA LEU A 315 -17.30 -4.65 1.31
C LEU A 315 -17.63 -5.35 -0.02
N VAL A 316 -17.00 -4.95 -1.12
CA VAL A 316 -17.28 -5.46 -2.46
C VAL A 316 -16.04 -6.11 -3.10
N PRO A 317 -16.17 -7.26 -3.78
CA PRO A 317 -15.01 -7.97 -4.35
C PRO A 317 -14.20 -7.14 -5.36
N GLN A 318 -14.85 -6.25 -6.12
CA GLN A 318 -14.18 -5.41 -7.12
C GLN A 318 -13.56 -4.12 -6.54
N GLY A 319 -13.86 -3.79 -5.28
CA GLY A 319 -13.44 -2.54 -4.65
C GLY A 319 -11.94 -2.48 -4.42
N LEU A 320 -11.37 -3.44 -3.71
CA LEU A 320 -9.93 -3.46 -3.44
C LEU A 320 -9.07 -3.48 -4.72
N PRO A 321 -9.37 -4.30 -5.75
CA PRO A 321 -8.67 -4.22 -7.05
C PRO A 321 -8.75 -2.83 -7.71
N CYS A 322 -9.93 -2.18 -7.66
CA CYS A 322 -10.12 -0.85 -8.21
C CYS A 322 -9.27 0.20 -7.46
N LEU A 323 -9.29 0.18 -6.13
CA LEU A 323 -8.49 1.07 -5.29
C LEU A 323 -6.98 0.88 -5.54
N LYS A 324 -6.49 -0.36 -5.57
CA LYS A 324 -5.08 -0.68 -5.87
C LYS A 324 -4.64 -0.12 -7.21
N LYS A 325 -5.45 -0.31 -8.26
CA LYS A 325 -5.17 0.21 -9.60
C LYS A 325 -5.06 1.74 -9.58
N SER A 326 -5.98 2.41 -8.90
CA SER A 326 -6.01 3.87 -8.84
C SER A 326 -4.86 4.46 -8.01
N LEU A 327 -4.52 3.86 -6.87
CA LEU A 327 -3.34 4.23 -6.08
C LEU A 327 -2.05 4.06 -6.88
N LYS A 328 -1.91 2.92 -7.58
CA LYS A 328 -0.75 2.66 -8.46
C LYS A 328 -0.65 3.70 -9.56
N ASN A 329 -1.77 4.05 -10.21
CA ASN A 329 -1.80 5.07 -11.24
C ASN A 329 -1.42 6.46 -10.69
N SER A 330 -1.94 6.84 -9.53
CA SER A 330 -1.62 8.12 -8.86
C SER A 330 -0.11 8.24 -8.59
N ILE A 331 0.49 7.22 -7.97
CA ILE A 331 1.93 7.20 -7.67
C ILE A 331 2.76 7.24 -8.95
N ILE A 332 2.40 6.45 -9.97
CA ILE A 332 3.12 6.45 -11.24
C ILE A 332 3.01 7.81 -11.93
N GLN A 333 1.86 8.48 -11.90
CA GLN A 333 1.69 9.82 -12.48
C GLN A 333 2.53 10.86 -11.74
N ARG A 334 2.51 10.87 -10.41
CA ARG A 334 3.34 11.78 -9.60
C ARG A 334 4.83 11.51 -9.80
N GLY A 335 5.22 10.23 -9.84
CA GLY A 335 6.58 9.81 -10.12
C GLY A 335 7.06 10.18 -11.53
N LYS A 336 6.19 10.09 -12.54
CA LYS A 336 6.47 10.59 -13.89
C LYS A 336 6.69 12.10 -13.91
N GLU A 337 5.96 12.86 -13.11
CA GLU A 337 6.16 14.31 -12.98
C GLU A 337 7.53 14.63 -12.37
N ILE A 338 7.90 13.95 -11.28
CA ILE A 338 9.24 14.06 -10.69
C ILE A 338 10.33 13.73 -11.71
N ASN A 339 10.17 12.63 -12.45
CA ASN A 339 11.13 12.24 -13.49
C ASN A 339 11.19 13.28 -14.62
N ARG A 340 10.05 13.84 -15.04
CA ARG A 340 9.99 14.88 -16.07
C ARG A 340 10.69 16.16 -15.63
N ILE A 341 10.48 16.62 -14.40
CA ILE A 341 11.19 17.78 -13.84
C ILE A 341 12.70 17.52 -13.83
N SER A 342 13.12 16.30 -13.48
CA SER A 342 14.54 15.98 -13.46
C SER A 342 15.17 15.81 -14.85
N LEU A 343 14.43 15.34 -15.86
CA LEU A 343 14.93 15.07 -17.21
C LEU A 343 14.75 16.25 -18.18
N GLY A 344 13.72 17.07 -17.99
CA GLY A 344 13.37 18.21 -18.85
C GLY A 344 14.10 19.51 -18.54
N THR A 345 14.88 19.56 -17.45
CA THR A 345 15.62 20.75 -17.00
C THR A 345 17.05 20.78 -17.55
N GLU A 346 17.27 20.26 -18.77
CA GLU A 346 18.54 20.46 -19.50
C GLU A 346 18.55 21.77 -20.32
N GLY A 347 17.46 22.57 -20.29
CA GLY A 347 17.33 23.79 -21.11
C GLY A 347 16.55 24.99 -20.52
N SER A 348 16.26 25.04 -19.22
CA SER A 348 15.62 26.21 -18.61
C SER A 348 16.27 26.60 -17.27
N ASP A 349 16.65 27.87 -17.16
CA ASP A 349 17.19 28.49 -15.96
C ASP A 349 16.17 28.43 -14.82
N ILE A 350 16.41 27.60 -13.81
CA ILE A 350 15.70 27.73 -12.53
C ILE A 350 16.38 28.82 -11.72
N ILE A 351 15.65 29.91 -11.50
CA ILE A 351 15.86 30.82 -10.37
C ILE A 351 15.57 30.01 -9.10
N VAL A 352 16.61 29.55 -8.42
CA VAL A 352 16.47 28.93 -7.11
C VAL A 352 16.34 30.07 -6.11
N ASP A 353 15.16 30.22 -5.50
CA ASP A 353 15.03 31.03 -4.28
C ASP A 353 15.94 30.41 -3.22
N ALA A 354 17.07 31.08 -3.01
CA ALA A 354 18.03 30.69 -2.01
C ALA A 354 17.37 30.81 -0.63
N PHE A 355 17.49 29.74 0.17
CA PHE A 355 17.29 29.78 1.62
C PHE A 355 17.88 31.07 2.21
N GLU A 356 17.02 31.96 2.70
CA GLU A 356 17.43 33.22 3.33
C GLU A 356 18.13 32.95 4.67
N GLY A 357 19.45 32.82 4.63
CA GLY A 357 20.32 33.04 5.79
C GLY A 357 20.89 34.46 5.74
N LYS A 358 20.32 35.39 6.49
CA LYS A 358 20.87 36.75 6.65
C LYS A 358 22.25 36.71 7.30
N GLY A 359 23.29 36.93 6.51
CA GLY A 359 24.66 37.14 6.99
C GLY A 359 25.52 37.83 5.92
N LYS A 360 25.84 39.11 6.13
CA LYS A 360 26.65 39.95 5.23
C LYS A 360 28.11 39.44 5.18
N GLY A 361 28.60 39.12 3.99
CA GLY A 361 30.03 38.92 3.70
C GLY A 361 30.26 38.24 2.35
N LYS A 362 30.72 39.00 1.35
CA LYS A 362 30.95 38.53 -0.03
C LYS A 362 31.98 37.39 -0.11
N ALA A 363 31.50 36.17 -0.35
CA ALA A 363 32.16 35.13 -1.12
C ALA A 363 31.08 34.37 -1.90
N ARG A 364 31.10 34.43 -3.24
CA ARG A 364 30.19 33.67 -4.10
C ARG A 364 30.39 32.17 -3.79
N PRO A 365 29.33 31.37 -3.52
CA PRO A 365 29.48 29.94 -3.29
C PRO A 365 30.10 29.25 -4.52
N PRO A 366 30.81 28.12 -4.36
CA PRO A 366 31.28 27.36 -5.50
C PRO A 366 30.09 26.98 -6.37
N VAL A 367 30.21 27.06 -7.69
CA VAL A 367 29.18 26.61 -8.64
C VAL A 367 28.85 25.15 -8.30
N ILE A 368 27.74 24.94 -7.58
CA ILE A 368 27.20 23.60 -7.36
C ILE A 368 26.71 23.19 -8.74
N SER A 369 27.21 22.06 -9.26
CA SER A 369 26.77 21.54 -10.55
C SER A 369 25.25 21.44 -10.54
N GLN A 370 24.58 22.06 -11.52
CA GLN A 370 23.12 22.06 -11.64
C GLN A 370 22.56 20.64 -11.57
N THR A 371 23.27 19.66 -12.13
CA THR A 371 22.94 18.25 -12.08
C THR A 371 22.97 17.66 -10.66
N LEU A 372 23.87 18.12 -9.78
CA LEU A 372 23.88 17.69 -8.38
C LEU A 372 22.64 18.20 -7.64
N LEU A 373 22.23 19.46 -7.86
CA LEU A 373 21.01 19.99 -7.24
C LEU A 373 19.77 19.24 -7.72
N LEU A 374 19.69 18.92 -9.02
CA LEU A 374 18.61 18.11 -9.58
C LEU A 374 18.58 16.70 -8.99
N ALA A 375 19.73 16.03 -8.87
CA ALA A 375 19.84 14.71 -8.25
C ALA A 375 19.35 14.73 -6.79
N LEU A 376 19.80 15.73 -6.01
CA LEU A 376 19.41 15.87 -4.62
C LEU A 376 17.92 16.13 -4.45
N LYS A 377 17.36 17.01 -5.29
CA LYS A 377 15.92 17.32 -5.30
C LYS A 377 15.11 16.09 -5.70
N TRP A 378 15.52 15.37 -6.74
CA TRP A 378 14.82 14.17 -7.20
C TRP A 378 14.70 13.12 -6.09
N VAL A 379 15.79 12.81 -5.38
CA VAL A 379 15.73 11.84 -4.27
C VAL A 379 14.83 12.35 -3.14
N GLN A 380 14.90 13.65 -2.80
CA GLN A 380 14.05 14.24 -1.76
C GLN A 380 12.56 14.18 -2.15
N ASP A 381 12.19 14.56 -3.38
CA ASP A 381 10.81 14.50 -3.86
C ASP A 381 10.27 13.06 -3.84
N VAL A 382 11.10 12.06 -4.16
CA VAL A 382 10.74 10.63 -4.06
C VAL A 382 10.50 10.21 -2.61
N LEU A 383 11.36 10.64 -1.68
CA LEU A 383 11.22 10.37 -0.25
C LEU A 383 9.94 11.01 0.31
N ASP A 384 9.63 12.24 -0.07
CA ASP A 384 8.46 12.97 0.40
C ASP A 384 7.16 12.31 -0.07
N ILE A 385 7.11 11.85 -1.33
CA ILE A 385 5.98 11.05 -1.82
C ILE A 385 5.89 9.72 -1.06
N LYS A 386 7.02 9.05 -0.78
CA LYS A 386 7.01 7.79 -0.03
C LYS A 386 6.44 7.98 1.38
N ASP A 387 6.93 8.99 2.11
CA ASP A 387 6.44 9.33 3.45
C ASP A 387 4.93 9.63 3.43
N LYS A 388 4.44 10.34 2.41
CA LYS A 388 3.02 10.66 2.24
C LYS A 388 2.15 9.41 2.08
N PHE A 389 2.53 8.51 1.18
CA PHE A 389 1.75 7.30 0.91
C PHE A 389 1.86 6.27 2.04
N ASP A 390 2.99 6.21 2.73
CA ASP A 390 3.15 5.38 3.94
C ASP A 390 2.24 5.87 5.07
N PHE A 391 2.15 7.18 5.27
CA PHE A 391 1.25 7.76 6.26
C PHE A 391 -0.22 7.43 5.96
N VAL A 392 -0.65 7.57 4.70
CA VAL A 392 -2.01 7.18 4.27
C VAL A 392 -2.22 5.67 4.44
N TRP A 393 -1.25 4.84 4.06
CA TRP A 393 -1.35 3.39 4.21
C TRP A 393 -1.47 2.93 5.66
N GLU A 394 -0.71 3.54 6.57
CA GLU A 394 -0.77 3.24 7.99
C GLU A 394 -2.08 3.72 8.63
N GLN A 395 -2.45 4.99 8.40
CA GLN A 395 -3.58 5.62 9.10
C GLN A 395 -4.94 5.31 8.47
N ALA A 396 -5.06 5.34 7.14
CA ALA A 396 -6.34 5.14 6.45
C ALA A 396 -6.59 3.67 6.07
N PHE A 397 -5.54 2.95 5.65
CA PHE A 397 -5.68 1.60 5.08
C PHE A 397 -5.30 0.47 6.04
N LYS A 398 -5.12 0.77 7.33
CA LYS A 398 -4.89 -0.20 8.42
C LYS A 398 -3.75 -1.18 8.13
N LYS A 399 -2.68 -0.73 7.46
CA LYS A 399 -1.53 -1.55 7.04
C LYS A 399 -1.92 -2.77 6.19
N ASN A 400 -2.90 -2.61 5.30
CA ASN A 400 -3.31 -3.70 4.41
C ASN A 400 -2.16 -4.12 3.47
N ARG A 401 -1.83 -5.42 3.48
CA ARG A 401 -0.69 -6.00 2.72
C ARG A 401 -0.88 -5.96 1.21
N GLU A 402 -2.10 -6.06 0.73
CA GLU A 402 -2.37 -5.99 -0.71
C GLU A 402 -2.20 -4.58 -1.26
N VAL A 403 -2.57 -3.57 -0.46
CA VAL A 403 -2.30 -2.17 -0.78
C VAL A 403 -0.79 -1.91 -0.74
N GLU A 404 -0.10 -2.36 0.30
CA GLU A 404 1.37 -2.27 0.41
C GLU A 404 2.09 -2.80 -0.83
N SER A 405 1.70 -3.99 -1.31
CA SER A 405 2.24 -4.57 -2.55
C SER A 405 2.02 -3.66 -3.76
N ALA A 406 0.82 -3.09 -3.91
CA ALA A 406 0.49 -2.19 -5.02
C ALA A 406 1.29 -0.87 -4.95
N LEU A 407 1.52 -0.33 -3.74
CA LEU A 407 2.36 0.84 -3.53
C LEU A 407 3.81 0.52 -3.94
N ASN A 408 4.37 -0.58 -3.42
CA ASN A 408 5.73 -1.02 -3.70
C ASN A 408 5.98 -1.22 -5.21
N GLU A 409 5.07 -1.91 -5.91
CA GLU A 409 5.13 -2.06 -7.37
C GLU A 409 5.06 -0.73 -8.12
N ALA A 410 4.31 0.25 -7.60
CA ALA A 410 4.21 1.57 -8.21
C ALA A 410 5.53 2.34 -8.09
N PHE A 411 6.13 2.35 -6.89
CA PHE A 411 7.45 2.95 -6.64
C PHE A 411 8.54 2.31 -7.48
N GLU A 412 8.61 0.97 -7.49
CA GLU A 412 9.52 0.22 -8.35
C GLU A 412 9.35 0.59 -9.83
N SER A 413 8.11 0.71 -10.31
CA SER A 413 7.87 1.04 -11.71
C SER A 413 8.39 2.42 -12.10
N PHE A 414 8.09 3.49 -11.35
CA PHE A 414 8.47 4.83 -11.78
C PHE A 414 9.95 5.16 -11.48
N ILE A 415 10.53 4.62 -10.41
CA ILE A 415 11.94 4.82 -10.08
C ILE A 415 12.82 4.27 -11.20
N ASN A 416 12.54 3.05 -11.65
CA ASN A 416 13.32 2.40 -12.72
C ASN A 416 13.03 2.95 -14.13
N ASN A 417 12.01 3.80 -14.30
CA ASN A 417 11.82 4.55 -15.55
C ASN A 417 12.83 5.71 -15.72
N ASN A 418 13.57 6.07 -14.66
CA ASN A 418 14.63 7.07 -14.73
C ASN A 418 16.01 6.39 -14.76
N GLU A 419 16.66 6.39 -15.92
CA GLU A 419 18.01 5.80 -16.08
C GLU A 419 19.06 6.42 -15.14
N LYS A 420 18.87 7.68 -14.71
CA LYS A 420 19.79 8.39 -13.80
C LYS A 420 19.52 8.11 -12.32
N ALA A 421 18.46 7.36 -11.97
CA ALA A 421 18.09 7.08 -10.57
C ALA A 421 19.22 6.45 -9.74
N PRO A 422 19.98 5.44 -10.22
CA PRO A 422 21.10 4.87 -9.48
C PRO A 422 22.22 5.89 -9.18
N GLU A 423 22.53 6.76 -10.13
CA GLU A 423 23.50 7.85 -9.96
C GLU A 423 23.01 8.85 -8.91
N TYR A 424 21.74 9.26 -9.00
CA TYR A 424 21.15 10.26 -8.10
C TYR A 424 21.12 9.78 -6.65
N ILE A 425 20.72 8.53 -6.42
CA ILE A 425 20.72 7.94 -5.07
C ILE A 425 22.15 7.90 -4.53
N SER A 426 23.13 7.54 -5.36
CA SER A 426 24.55 7.53 -4.96
C SER A 426 25.08 8.93 -4.63
N LEU A 427 24.74 9.95 -5.43
CA LEU A 427 25.09 11.34 -5.17
C LEU A 427 24.42 11.90 -3.91
N PHE A 428 23.18 11.51 -3.64
CA PHE A 428 22.45 11.92 -2.44
C PHE A 428 23.10 11.35 -1.17
N ILE A 429 23.48 10.08 -1.18
CA ILE A 429 24.22 9.47 -0.07
C ILE A 429 25.59 10.15 0.09
N ASP A 430 26.29 10.39 -1.02
CA ASP A 430 27.59 11.06 -1.03
C ASP A 430 27.55 12.49 -0.48
N ASP A 431 26.52 13.28 -0.78
CA ASP A 431 26.33 14.62 -0.21
C ASP A 431 26.09 14.58 1.30
N ASN A 432 25.27 13.64 1.79
CA ASN A 432 24.99 13.49 3.23
C ASN A 432 26.20 12.95 4.03
N LEU A 433 27.12 12.21 3.38
CA LEU A 433 28.32 11.64 4.03
C LEU A 433 29.58 12.51 3.90
N LYS A 434 29.51 13.69 3.27
CA LYS A 434 30.65 14.62 3.13
C LYS A 434 30.72 15.64 4.28
N LYS A 435 31.93 15.89 4.79
CA LYS A 435 32.22 16.98 5.73
C LYS A 435 31.87 18.33 5.11
N GLY A 436 30.93 19.05 5.71
CA GLY A 436 30.78 20.49 5.53
C GLY A 436 29.49 21.02 4.91
N LEU A 437 28.36 20.29 4.94
CA LEU A 437 27.06 20.86 4.57
C LEU A 437 25.96 20.36 5.51
N LYS A 438 25.24 21.33 6.12
CA LYS A 438 23.83 21.27 6.60
C LYS A 438 23.51 21.26 8.10
N GLY A 439 24.45 21.37 9.04
CA GLY A 439 24.07 21.60 10.46
C GLY A 439 23.09 20.56 11.04
N LYS A 440 23.05 19.36 10.45
CA LYS A 440 22.24 18.22 10.88
C LYS A 440 23.00 17.42 11.92
N THR A 441 22.29 16.75 12.81
CA THR A 441 22.89 15.80 13.76
C THR A 441 23.20 14.46 13.09
N ASP A 442 24.12 13.68 13.65
CA ASP A 442 24.44 12.35 13.15
C ASP A 442 23.20 11.43 13.09
N ALA A 443 22.27 11.59 14.04
CA ALA A 443 21.01 10.84 14.07
C ALA A 443 20.05 11.23 12.93
N GLU A 444 19.97 12.51 12.59
CA GLU A 444 19.17 12.98 11.44
C GLU A 444 19.74 12.47 10.12
N VAL A 445 21.07 12.46 9.99
CA VAL A 445 21.74 11.89 8.81
C VAL A 445 21.43 10.40 8.71
N ASP A 446 21.54 9.64 9.80
CA ASP A 446 21.27 8.20 9.79
C ASP A 446 19.83 7.87 9.42
N SER A 447 18.85 8.64 9.93
CA SER A 447 17.44 8.51 9.58
C SER A 447 17.17 8.77 8.09
N VAL A 448 17.81 9.81 7.52
CA VAL A 448 17.71 10.10 6.07
C VAL A 448 18.33 8.97 5.25
N LEU A 449 19.45 8.39 5.70
CA LEU A 449 20.07 7.25 5.04
C LEU A 449 19.19 6.00 5.09
N ASP A 450 18.51 5.71 6.21
CA ASP A 450 17.53 4.61 6.29
C ASP A 450 16.39 4.75 5.30
N LYS A 451 15.82 5.95 5.20
CA LYS A 451 14.78 6.23 4.21
C LYS A 451 15.31 6.06 2.78
N THR A 452 16.52 6.53 2.51
CA THR A 452 17.17 6.39 1.20
C THR A 452 17.40 4.93 0.82
N ILE A 453 17.71 4.05 1.79
CA ILE A 453 17.82 2.61 1.57
C ILE A 453 16.49 2.00 1.10
N THR A 454 15.36 2.53 1.58
CA THR A 454 14.04 2.09 1.09
C THR A 454 13.86 2.38 -0.40
N VAL A 455 14.35 3.54 -0.87
CA VAL A 455 14.35 3.89 -2.30
C VAL A 455 15.33 3.00 -3.09
N PHE A 456 16.51 2.73 -2.54
CA PHE A 456 17.49 1.81 -3.12
C PHE A 456 16.91 0.39 -3.31
N ARG A 457 16.04 -0.08 -2.41
CA ARG A 457 15.39 -1.39 -2.52
C ARG A 457 14.55 -1.52 -3.78
N TYR A 458 13.94 -0.43 -4.25
CA TYR A 458 13.14 -0.39 -5.47
C TYR A 458 13.98 -0.37 -6.77
N LEU A 459 15.31 -0.22 -6.70
CA LEU A 459 16.16 -0.29 -7.88
C LEU A 459 16.30 -1.72 -8.40
N THR A 460 16.11 -1.92 -9.70
CA THR A 460 16.41 -3.19 -10.39
C THR A 460 17.91 -3.31 -10.70
N ASP A 461 18.52 -2.23 -11.19
CA ASP A 461 19.91 -2.20 -11.66
C ASP A 461 20.87 -1.72 -10.57
N LYS A 462 21.02 -2.55 -9.54
CA LYS A 462 21.85 -2.27 -8.36
C LYS A 462 23.35 -2.24 -8.66
N ASP A 463 23.78 -2.91 -9.73
CA ASP A 463 25.16 -2.89 -10.22
C ASP A 463 25.59 -1.52 -10.77
N VAL A 464 24.67 -0.77 -11.39
CA VAL A 464 24.91 0.62 -11.79
C VAL A 464 25.12 1.50 -10.56
N PHE A 465 24.27 1.36 -9.53
CA PHE A 465 24.44 2.05 -8.26
C PHE A 465 25.80 1.72 -7.61
N ASP A 466 26.17 0.44 -7.56
CA ASP A 466 27.43 -0.05 -7.00
C ASP A 466 28.65 0.64 -7.64
N ARG A 467 28.66 0.78 -8.98
CA ARG A 467 29.73 1.46 -9.71
C ARG A 467 29.85 2.93 -9.29
N TYR A 468 28.75 3.68 -9.30
CA TYR A 468 28.75 5.09 -8.88
C TYR A 468 29.14 5.24 -7.41
N TYR A 469 28.56 4.42 -6.53
CA TYR A 469 28.83 4.46 -5.09
C TYR A 469 30.30 4.16 -4.78
N LYS A 470 30.91 3.17 -5.43
CA LYS A 470 32.36 2.89 -5.31
C LYS A 470 33.21 4.08 -5.74
N THR A 471 32.86 4.71 -6.86
CA THR A 471 33.57 5.91 -7.34
C THR A 471 33.48 7.04 -6.31
N HIS A 472 32.30 7.31 -5.75
CA HIS A 472 32.11 8.33 -4.73
C HIS A 472 32.82 8.00 -3.42
N LEU A 473 32.69 6.76 -2.93
CA LEU A 473 33.38 6.27 -1.74
C LEU A 473 34.91 6.39 -1.89
N SER A 474 35.47 5.99 -3.03
CA SER A 474 36.91 6.08 -3.26
C SER A 474 37.42 7.52 -3.17
N LYS A 475 36.67 8.47 -3.74
CA LYS A 475 36.97 9.91 -3.64
C LYS A 475 36.87 10.39 -2.20
N ARG A 476 35.85 9.97 -1.43
CA ARG A 476 35.69 10.38 -0.02
C ARG A 476 36.83 9.87 0.86
N LEU A 477 37.20 8.59 0.71
CA LEU A 477 38.30 7.97 1.47
C LEU A 477 39.65 8.62 1.16
N LEU A 478 40.03 8.75 -0.11
CA LEU A 478 41.35 9.28 -0.49
C LEU A 478 41.52 10.77 -0.19
N HIS A 479 40.45 11.55 -0.28
CA HIS A 479 40.51 12.98 0.00
C HIS A 479 40.20 13.33 1.47
N GLY A 480 39.95 12.33 2.33
CA GLY A 480 39.59 12.53 3.74
C GLY A 480 38.34 13.39 3.93
N ARG A 481 37.35 13.26 3.04
CA ARG A 481 36.14 14.10 3.01
C ARG A 481 34.93 13.50 3.74
N SER A 482 35.04 12.30 4.31
CA SER A 482 33.95 11.65 5.05
C SER A 482 33.66 12.35 6.38
N VAL A 483 32.36 12.48 6.73
CA VAL A 483 31.88 13.04 8.02
C VAL A 483 32.45 12.26 9.18
N SER A 484 32.25 10.95 9.18
CA SER A 484 32.67 10.01 10.22
C SER A 484 32.92 8.63 9.61
N ASP A 485 33.96 7.94 10.07
CA ASP A 485 34.24 6.54 9.70
C ASP A 485 33.10 5.62 10.14
N ASP A 486 32.46 5.91 11.28
CA ASP A 486 31.33 5.12 11.79
C ASP A 486 30.09 5.28 10.91
N ALA A 487 29.82 6.49 10.41
CA ALA A 487 28.71 6.75 9.49
C ALA A 487 28.90 5.99 8.16
N GLU A 488 30.12 5.98 7.62
CA GLU A 488 30.43 5.23 6.38
C GLU A 488 30.29 3.71 6.58
N ARG A 489 30.77 3.19 7.72
CA ARG A 489 30.61 1.77 8.08
C ARG A 489 29.14 1.41 8.31
N GLY A 490 28.37 2.30 8.94
CA GLY A 490 26.93 2.16 9.12
C GLY A 490 26.21 2.06 7.77
N MET A 491 26.52 2.95 6.82
CA MET A 491 25.96 2.90 5.47
C MET A 491 26.30 1.60 4.75
N LEU A 492 27.55 1.12 4.85
CA LEU A 492 27.94 -0.18 4.30
C LEU A 492 27.18 -1.36 4.93
N ALA A 493 26.94 -1.32 6.23
CA ALA A 493 26.14 -2.34 6.91
C ALA A 493 24.71 -2.37 6.37
N LYS A 494 24.09 -1.21 6.13
CA LYS A 494 22.75 -1.10 5.53
C LYS A 494 22.72 -1.70 4.11
N LEU A 495 23.70 -1.37 3.25
CA LEU A 495 23.83 -1.97 1.92
C LEU A 495 24.07 -3.49 1.95
N LYS A 496 24.81 -3.97 2.95
CA LYS A 496 25.08 -5.41 3.16
C LYS A 496 23.83 -6.19 3.53
N VAL A 497 22.93 -5.61 4.33
CA VAL A 497 21.63 -6.23 4.68
C VAL A 497 20.76 -6.39 3.44
N GLU A 498 20.70 -5.38 2.58
CA GLU A 498 19.83 -5.38 1.39
C GLU A 498 20.37 -6.20 0.20
N SER A 499 21.70 -6.20 -0.01
CA SER A 499 22.32 -6.78 -1.21
C SER A 499 23.31 -7.91 -0.92
N GLY A 500 23.55 -8.22 0.36
CA GLY A 500 24.42 -9.31 0.80
C GLY A 500 25.92 -8.98 0.77
N PHE A 501 26.71 -9.89 1.35
CA PHE A 501 28.16 -9.70 1.52
C PHE A 501 28.95 -9.57 0.21
N GLN A 502 28.56 -10.31 -0.83
CA GLN A 502 29.24 -10.27 -2.14
C GLN A 502 29.10 -8.91 -2.84
N PHE A 503 28.11 -8.11 -2.47
CA PHE A 503 27.93 -6.76 -2.98
C PHE A 503 28.92 -5.78 -2.32
N THR A 504 29.03 -5.85 -0.98
CA THR A 504 29.85 -4.92 -0.19
C THR A 504 31.33 -5.29 -0.08
N GLN A 505 31.72 -6.53 -0.43
CA GLN A 505 33.09 -7.06 -0.26
C GLN A 505 34.20 -6.11 -0.75
N LYS A 506 34.08 -5.56 -1.97
CA LYS A 506 35.10 -4.66 -2.52
C LYS A 506 35.19 -3.35 -1.73
N MET A 507 34.06 -2.81 -1.29
CA MET A 507 34.02 -1.58 -0.49
C MET A 507 34.56 -1.78 0.92
N GLU A 508 34.24 -2.91 1.56
CA GLU A 508 34.88 -3.31 2.83
C GLU A 508 36.39 -3.46 2.67
N GLY A 509 36.84 -4.02 1.53
CA GLY A 509 38.24 -4.08 1.14
C GLY A 509 38.92 -2.71 1.07
N MET A 510 38.25 -1.70 0.52
CA MET A 510 38.78 -0.32 0.47
C MET A 510 39.03 0.25 1.88
N PHE A 511 38.15 -0.01 2.85
CA PHE A 511 38.37 0.40 4.25
C PHE A 511 39.57 -0.33 4.89
N ASN A 512 39.71 -1.62 4.60
CA ASN A 512 40.84 -2.40 5.10
C ASN A 512 42.17 -1.90 4.51
N ASP A 513 42.19 -1.56 3.22
CA ASP A 513 43.35 -0.96 2.57
C ASP A 513 43.73 0.39 3.21
N MET A 514 42.77 1.23 3.59
CA MET A 514 43.05 2.50 4.29
C MET A 514 43.70 2.29 5.65
N LYS A 515 43.16 1.34 6.43
CA LYS A 515 43.73 0.99 7.73
C LYS A 515 45.13 0.40 7.59
N LEU A 516 45.30 -0.59 6.71
CA LEU A 516 46.58 -1.24 6.48
C LEU A 516 47.63 -0.27 5.94
N SER A 517 47.23 0.68 5.09
CA SER A 517 48.11 1.74 4.59
C SER A 517 48.59 2.65 5.72
N ALA A 518 47.70 3.05 6.64
CA ALA A 518 48.09 3.86 7.79
C ALA A 518 49.10 3.12 8.70
N ASP A 519 48.87 1.84 8.97
CA ASP A 519 49.79 1.00 9.76
C ASP A 519 51.14 0.81 9.03
N THR A 520 51.11 0.60 7.71
CA THR A 520 52.30 0.48 6.86
C THR A 520 53.10 1.77 6.85
N MET A 521 52.44 2.92 6.74
CA MET A 521 53.09 4.23 6.78
C MET A 521 53.69 4.54 8.14
N LYS A 522 53.04 4.14 9.24
CA LYS A 522 53.62 4.25 10.58
C LYS A 522 54.92 3.44 10.67
N ALA A 523 54.92 2.22 10.15
CA ALA A 523 56.12 1.38 10.11
C ALA A 523 57.22 1.95 9.19
N TYR A 524 56.84 2.57 8.07
CA TYR A 524 57.80 3.24 7.17
C TYR A 524 58.43 4.47 7.82
N LYS A 525 57.63 5.30 8.51
CA LYS A 525 58.15 6.46 9.26
C LYS A 525 59.19 6.02 10.30
N SER A 526 58.91 4.99 11.10
CA SER A 526 59.91 4.45 12.05
C SER A 526 61.16 3.85 11.36
N HIS A 527 61.02 3.29 10.15
CA HIS A 527 62.16 2.79 9.38
C HIS A 527 63.04 3.93 8.85
N ILE A 528 62.42 5.02 8.38
CA ILE A 528 63.12 6.21 7.93
C ILE A 528 63.82 6.92 9.10
N GLU A 529 63.19 7.02 10.27
CA GLU A 529 63.82 7.59 11.47
C GLU A 529 65.11 6.86 11.88
N ALA A 530 65.20 5.56 11.58
CA ALA A 530 66.38 4.75 11.81
C ALA A 530 67.41 4.77 10.66
N THR A 531 67.08 5.41 9.54
CA THR A 531 67.88 5.47 8.31
C THR A 531 68.06 6.95 7.88
N THR A 532 68.67 7.22 6.72
CA THR A 532 68.73 8.59 6.18
C THR A 532 67.35 9.01 5.66
N PRO A 533 66.75 10.10 6.16
CA PRO A 533 65.48 10.59 5.66
C PRO A 533 65.59 11.15 4.23
N PRO A 534 64.62 10.86 3.34
CA PRO A 534 64.55 11.49 2.04
C PRO A 534 64.24 12.99 2.16
N ASP A 535 64.55 13.75 1.11
CA ASP A 535 64.40 15.21 1.07
C ASP A 535 62.92 15.68 1.13
N ILE A 536 61.97 14.78 0.84
CA ILE A 536 60.53 15.06 0.78
C ILE A 536 59.80 14.16 1.79
N GLU A 537 58.90 14.74 2.59
CA GLU A 537 57.99 13.96 3.42
C GLU A 537 56.96 13.25 2.53
N LEU A 538 57.00 11.91 2.52
CA LEU A 538 56.13 11.06 1.72
C LEU A 538 55.05 10.40 2.59
N SER A 539 53.81 10.45 2.13
CA SER A 539 52.69 9.68 2.66
C SER A 539 52.05 8.86 1.55
N VAL A 540 52.14 7.52 1.64
CA VAL A 540 51.64 6.61 0.60
C VAL A 540 50.40 5.87 1.08
N ILE A 541 49.43 5.75 0.17
CA ILE A 541 48.25 4.90 0.35
C ILE A 541 48.38 3.73 -0.62
N VAL A 542 48.45 2.50 -0.10
CA VAL A 542 48.55 1.28 -0.90
C VAL A 542 47.16 0.69 -1.08
N MET A 543 46.75 0.51 -2.33
CA MET A 543 45.41 0.07 -2.71
C MET A 543 45.46 -1.27 -3.43
N THR A 544 44.56 -2.18 -3.09
CA THR A 544 44.40 -3.47 -3.77
C THR A 544 43.67 -3.25 -5.10
N ALA A 545 44.34 -3.46 -6.24
CA ALA A 545 43.82 -3.15 -7.57
C ALA A 545 42.36 -3.62 -7.80
N THR A 546 42.01 -4.84 -7.40
CA THR A 546 40.68 -5.43 -7.66
C THR A 546 39.52 -4.82 -6.86
N TYR A 547 39.81 -4.04 -5.80
CA TYR A 547 38.80 -3.42 -4.93
C TYR A 547 38.43 -2.00 -5.34
N TRP A 548 39.37 -1.26 -5.92
CA TRP A 548 39.20 0.16 -6.21
C TRP A 548 38.68 0.38 -7.64
N PRO A 549 37.78 1.34 -7.89
CA PRO A 549 37.14 1.54 -9.19
C PRO A 549 38.04 2.23 -10.24
N MET A 550 39.33 2.38 -9.94
CA MET A 550 40.30 3.18 -10.69
C MET A 550 40.94 2.38 -11.82
N THR A 551 41.20 3.03 -12.94
CA THR A 551 41.90 2.43 -14.07
C THR A 551 43.34 2.09 -13.65
N HIS A 552 43.77 0.84 -13.85
CA HIS A 552 45.13 0.39 -13.51
C HIS A 552 46.18 0.76 -14.56
N ALA A 553 45.84 1.64 -15.51
CA ALA A 553 46.79 2.14 -16.48
C ALA A 553 47.82 3.03 -15.75
N GLU A 554 49.08 2.91 -16.13
CA GLU A 554 50.10 3.84 -15.67
C GLU A 554 49.76 5.25 -16.16
N SER A 555 49.58 6.20 -15.25
CA SER A 555 49.49 7.61 -15.62
C SER A 555 50.86 8.06 -16.11
N ALA A 556 50.95 8.40 -17.39
CA ALA A 556 52.15 9.01 -17.96
C ALA A 556 52.42 10.33 -17.23
N CYS A 557 53.48 10.37 -16.43
CA CYS A 557 53.96 11.57 -15.75
C CYS A 557 55.43 11.39 -15.40
N THR A 558 56.29 12.27 -15.93
CA THR A 558 57.71 12.32 -15.59
C THR A 558 57.87 12.99 -14.23
N LEU A 559 58.18 12.18 -13.20
CA LEU A 559 58.38 12.69 -11.84
C LEU A 559 59.79 13.30 -11.66
N PRO A 560 59.91 14.46 -10.99
CA PRO A 560 61.18 15.03 -10.61
C PRO A 560 62.05 14.06 -9.81
N LEU A 561 63.37 14.17 -9.94
CA LEU A 561 64.34 13.24 -9.33
C LEU A 561 64.17 13.07 -7.82
N ALA A 562 63.88 14.15 -7.08
CA ALA A 562 63.66 14.09 -5.63
C ALA A 562 62.41 13.27 -5.25
N MET A 563 61.34 13.39 -6.02
CA MET A 563 60.12 12.59 -5.83
C MET A 563 60.36 11.13 -6.19
N SER A 564 61.04 10.86 -7.30
CA SER A 564 61.39 9.51 -7.76
C SER A 564 62.26 8.76 -6.74
N LYS A 565 63.24 9.43 -6.12
CA LYS A 565 64.05 8.86 -5.03
C LYS A 565 63.20 8.51 -3.80
N SER A 566 62.29 9.39 -3.41
CA SER A 566 61.41 9.19 -2.25
C SER A 566 60.44 8.02 -2.47
N VAL A 567 59.84 7.93 -3.67
CA VAL A 567 58.99 6.80 -4.07
C VAL A 567 59.79 5.49 -4.09
N GLY A 568 60.99 5.49 -4.66
CA GLY A 568 61.86 4.31 -4.72
C GLY A 568 62.26 3.79 -3.33
N SER A 569 62.50 4.69 -2.37
CA SER A 569 62.75 4.32 -0.98
C SER A 569 61.55 3.57 -0.36
N PHE A 570 60.33 4.08 -0.56
CA PHE A 570 59.13 3.40 -0.08
C PHE A 570 58.89 2.07 -0.78
N GLU A 571 59.11 1.99 -2.09
CA GLU A 571 58.93 0.75 -2.87
C GLU A 571 59.88 -0.35 -2.38
N GLN A 572 61.16 -0.03 -2.15
CA GLN A 572 62.13 -0.98 -1.58
C GLN A 572 61.70 -1.46 -0.19
N PHE A 573 61.27 -0.54 0.68
CA PHE A 573 60.75 -0.88 2.01
C PHE A 573 59.54 -1.83 1.91
N TYR A 574 58.57 -1.51 1.04
CA TYR A 574 57.35 -2.29 0.90
C TYR A 574 57.62 -3.69 0.34
N LEU A 575 58.44 -3.80 -0.73
CA LEU A 575 58.78 -5.07 -1.37
C LEU A 575 59.64 -5.97 -0.46
N SER A 576 60.46 -5.39 0.43
CA SER A 576 61.22 -6.16 1.42
C SER A 576 60.32 -6.93 2.40
N ARG A 577 59.11 -6.41 2.67
CA ARG A 577 58.12 -7.01 3.58
C ARG A 577 57.05 -7.81 2.85
N HIS A 578 56.80 -7.49 1.58
CA HIS A 578 55.75 -8.08 0.78
C HIS A 578 56.31 -8.66 -0.52
N SER A 579 56.84 -9.88 -0.43
CA SER A 579 57.36 -10.62 -1.58
C SER A 579 56.25 -10.97 -2.60
N GLY A 580 56.56 -10.86 -3.89
CA GLY A 580 55.65 -11.26 -4.98
C GLY A 580 54.57 -10.22 -5.33
N ARG A 581 54.67 -8.99 -4.79
CA ARG A 581 53.79 -7.88 -5.17
C ARG A 581 54.49 -6.95 -6.16
N ARG A 582 53.70 -6.22 -6.95
CA ARG A 582 54.16 -5.12 -7.80
C ARG A 582 53.39 -3.86 -7.42
N LEU A 583 54.09 -2.75 -7.23
CA LEU A 583 53.48 -1.44 -7.02
C LEU A 583 53.36 -0.71 -8.36
N THR A 584 52.26 0.02 -8.53
CA THR A 584 52.05 0.90 -9.69
C THR A 584 51.60 2.25 -9.13
N LEU A 585 52.42 3.27 -9.34
CA LEU A 585 52.14 4.61 -8.82
C LEU A 585 51.04 5.30 -9.63
N GLN A 586 50.18 6.06 -8.96
CA GLN A 586 49.08 6.81 -9.57
C GLN A 586 49.16 8.30 -9.22
N PRO A 587 49.99 9.10 -9.93
CA PRO A 587 50.16 10.54 -9.67
C PRO A 587 48.86 11.35 -9.76
N SER A 588 47.92 10.95 -10.62
CA SER A 588 46.62 11.63 -10.81
C SER A 588 45.75 11.68 -9.54
N LEU A 589 45.98 10.79 -8.59
CA LEU A 589 45.20 10.66 -7.34
C LEU A 589 45.88 11.31 -6.13
N GLY A 590 47.11 11.75 -6.29
CA GLY A 590 47.91 12.31 -5.21
C GLY A 590 47.67 13.81 -4.99
N ASN A 591 48.11 14.28 -3.83
CA ASN A 591 48.23 15.69 -3.53
C ASN A 591 49.58 15.98 -2.87
N ALA A 592 49.97 17.25 -2.85
CA ALA A 592 51.20 17.70 -2.24
C ALA A 592 51.02 19.08 -1.61
N ASP A 593 51.75 19.32 -0.52
CA ASP A 593 51.92 20.63 0.08
C ASP A 593 53.26 21.22 -0.39
N VAL A 594 53.24 22.39 -1.02
CA VAL A 594 54.44 23.09 -1.50
C VAL A 594 54.50 24.51 -0.94
N LYS A 595 55.67 24.93 -0.47
CA LYS A 595 55.94 26.29 -0.02
C LYS A 595 56.48 27.10 -1.18
N VAL A 596 55.70 28.09 -1.62
CA VAL A 596 56.06 28.95 -2.75
C VAL A 596 56.41 30.35 -2.24
N SER A 597 57.54 30.88 -2.69
CA SER A 597 58.00 32.22 -2.33
C SER A 597 57.56 33.22 -3.41
N PHE A 598 56.60 34.09 -3.09
CA PHE A 598 56.19 35.21 -3.93
C PHE A 598 56.89 36.50 -3.49
N LYS A 599 56.88 37.56 -4.31
CA LYS A 599 57.56 38.85 -4.04
C LYS A 599 57.17 39.45 -2.69
N THR A 600 55.92 39.28 -2.28
CA THR A 600 55.38 39.87 -1.04
C THR A 600 55.38 38.93 0.15
N LYS A 601 55.21 37.61 -0.06
CA LYS A 601 55.12 36.63 1.03
C LYS A 601 55.33 35.20 0.56
N LYS A 602 55.68 34.33 1.51
CA LYS A 602 55.65 32.87 1.32
C LYS A 602 54.25 32.34 1.58
N ILE A 603 53.76 31.46 0.70
CA ILE A 603 52.43 30.84 0.79
C ILE A 603 52.59 29.32 0.66
N GLU A 604 51.91 28.57 1.52
CA GLU A 604 51.76 27.12 1.39
C GLU A 604 50.59 26.80 0.47
N LEU A 605 50.85 26.05 -0.60
CA LEU A 605 49.85 25.58 -1.55
C LEU A 605 49.63 24.08 -1.35
N ASN A 606 48.39 23.65 -1.12
CA ASN A 606 47.97 22.26 -1.28
C ASN A 606 47.46 22.09 -2.71
N VAL A 607 48.18 21.33 -3.54
CA VAL A 607 47.90 21.13 -4.97
C VAL A 607 47.82 19.62 -5.30
N SER A 608 47.31 19.25 -6.47
CA SER A 608 47.45 17.87 -6.96
C SER A 608 48.92 17.55 -7.26
N THR A 609 49.31 16.28 -7.25
CA THR A 609 50.66 15.88 -7.63
C THR A 609 51.01 16.33 -9.05
N LEU A 610 50.07 16.24 -10.00
CA LEU A 610 50.27 16.73 -11.36
C LEU A 610 50.50 18.24 -11.42
N ALA A 611 49.73 19.02 -10.64
CA ALA A 611 49.94 20.46 -10.54
C ALA A 611 51.28 20.82 -9.89
N LEU A 612 51.75 20.03 -8.91
CA LEU A 612 53.10 20.19 -8.35
C LEU A 612 54.17 19.99 -9.43
N VAL A 613 54.08 18.91 -10.21
CA VAL A 613 55.04 18.63 -11.29
C VAL A 613 55.09 19.79 -12.31
N ILE A 614 53.93 20.36 -12.65
CA ILE A 614 53.86 21.54 -13.51
C ILE A 614 54.53 22.76 -12.86
N LEU A 615 54.26 23.03 -11.58
CA LEU A 615 54.85 24.18 -10.87
C LEU A 615 56.37 24.09 -10.75
N LEU A 616 56.92 22.89 -10.58
CA LEU A 616 58.37 22.68 -10.48
C LEU A 616 59.11 22.98 -11.80
N LEU A 617 58.43 22.97 -12.94
CA LEU A 617 59.05 23.40 -14.21
C LEU A 617 59.39 24.89 -14.23
N PHE A 618 58.74 25.70 -13.39
CA PHE A 618 58.96 27.14 -13.30
C PHE A 618 60.00 27.51 -12.22
N GLU A 619 60.66 26.54 -11.58
CA GLU A 619 61.68 26.81 -10.56
C GLU A 619 62.95 27.45 -11.14
N ASP A 620 63.37 26.98 -12.33
CA ASP A 620 64.60 27.41 -13.02
C ASP A 620 64.33 28.38 -14.19
N VAL A 621 63.10 28.91 -14.31
CA VAL A 621 62.69 29.82 -15.39
C VAL A 621 62.73 31.26 -14.91
N ASP A 622 63.34 32.16 -15.69
CA ASP A 622 63.47 33.58 -15.34
C ASP A 622 62.11 34.32 -15.34
N ASP A 623 62.01 35.42 -14.59
CA ASP A 623 60.77 36.21 -14.37
C ASP A 623 60.04 36.64 -15.67
N ASP A 624 60.78 36.82 -16.77
CA ASP A 624 60.28 37.31 -18.07
C ASP A 624 60.01 36.19 -19.10
N GLU A 625 60.32 34.94 -18.75
CA GLU A 625 60.15 33.79 -19.65
C GLU A 625 58.80 33.08 -19.49
N PHE A 626 58.38 32.40 -20.54
CA PHE A 626 57.13 31.65 -20.58
C PHE A 626 57.37 30.27 -21.17
N LEU A 627 56.62 29.29 -20.64
CA LEU A 627 56.57 27.94 -21.18
C LEU A 627 55.28 27.78 -21.99
N THR A 628 55.42 27.31 -23.22
CA THR A 628 54.28 26.94 -24.07
C THR A 628 53.59 25.68 -23.54
N TYR A 629 52.31 25.50 -23.86
CA TYR A 629 51.58 24.28 -23.52
C TYR A 629 52.30 23.01 -24.01
N LEU A 630 52.87 23.04 -25.22
CA LEU A 630 53.60 21.92 -25.81
C LEU A 630 54.89 21.59 -25.05
N GLU A 631 55.65 22.59 -24.59
CA GLU A 631 56.86 22.38 -23.78
C GLU A 631 56.51 21.74 -22.43
N ILE A 632 55.46 22.24 -21.75
CA ILE A 632 54.97 21.67 -20.50
C ILE A 632 54.53 20.21 -20.71
N LYS A 633 53.80 19.94 -21.80
CA LYS A 633 53.35 18.59 -22.16
C LYS A 633 54.53 17.65 -22.40
N GLN A 634 55.54 18.08 -23.16
CA GLN A 634 56.73 17.27 -23.45
C GLN A 634 57.55 16.99 -22.19
N ALA A 635 57.78 18.00 -21.34
CA ALA A 635 58.56 17.87 -20.12
C ALA A 635 57.87 16.97 -19.07
N THR A 636 56.55 17.13 -18.90
CA THR A 636 55.80 16.38 -17.88
C THR A 636 55.23 15.05 -18.38
N SER A 637 55.06 14.86 -19.69
CA SER A 637 54.38 13.73 -20.32
C SER A 637 52.94 13.49 -19.82
N ILE A 638 52.28 14.52 -19.29
CA ILE A 638 50.88 14.44 -18.81
C ILE A 638 49.91 14.41 -20.00
N VAL A 639 48.85 13.62 -19.89
CA VAL A 639 47.77 13.52 -20.90
C VAL A 639 47.02 14.85 -21.04
N ASP A 640 46.65 15.24 -22.27
CA ASP A 640 46.07 16.55 -22.57
C ASP A 640 44.89 16.95 -21.68
N SER A 641 43.94 16.04 -21.48
CA SER A 641 42.73 16.31 -20.68
C SER A 641 43.07 16.62 -19.22
N GLU A 642 44.07 15.94 -18.64
CA GLU A 642 44.55 16.21 -17.29
C GLU A 642 45.40 17.47 -17.24
N LEU A 643 46.27 17.67 -18.23
CA LEU A 643 47.15 18.85 -18.32
C LEU A 643 46.33 20.14 -18.39
N GLN A 644 45.32 20.19 -19.28
CA GLN A 644 44.40 21.31 -19.40
C GLN A 644 43.67 21.60 -18.08
N ARG A 645 43.12 20.57 -17.41
CA ARG A 645 42.43 20.74 -16.11
C ARG A 645 43.35 21.27 -15.01
N ASN A 646 44.59 20.78 -14.94
CA ASN A 646 45.57 21.24 -13.95
C ASN A 646 46.03 22.67 -14.26
N LEU A 647 46.36 23.00 -15.50
CA LEU A 647 46.74 24.36 -15.91
C LEU A 647 45.60 25.36 -15.70
N GLN A 648 44.36 24.98 -16.02
CA GLN A 648 43.19 25.82 -15.77
C GLN A 648 43.03 26.13 -14.27
N SER A 649 43.30 25.14 -13.39
CA SER A 649 43.26 25.34 -11.93
C SER A 649 44.34 26.28 -11.41
N LEU A 650 45.52 26.30 -12.06
CA LEU A 650 46.67 27.11 -11.66
C LEU A 650 46.66 28.53 -12.27
N ALA A 651 46.10 28.72 -13.47
CA ALA A 651 46.19 29.97 -14.25
C ALA A 651 44.86 30.72 -14.42
N CYS A 652 43.75 30.00 -14.57
CA CYS A 652 42.47 30.59 -14.98
C CYS A 652 41.49 30.76 -13.82
N ALA A 653 41.61 29.93 -12.78
CA ALA A 653 40.68 29.84 -11.66
C ALA A 653 40.86 30.95 -10.60
N LYS A 654 40.36 30.70 -9.38
CA LYS A 654 40.38 31.66 -8.26
C LYS A 654 41.81 32.05 -7.84
N PHE A 655 42.73 31.09 -7.83
CA PHE A 655 44.10 31.29 -7.39
C PHE A 655 45.03 31.19 -8.60
N LYS A 656 45.34 32.34 -9.19
CA LYS A 656 46.17 32.45 -10.40
C LYS A 656 47.66 32.48 -10.05
N VAL A 657 48.18 31.31 -9.69
CA VAL A 657 49.61 31.10 -9.40
C VAL A 657 50.45 31.21 -10.68
N LEU A 658 49.85 30.87 -11.83
CA LEU A 658 50.41 31.11 -13.16
C LEU A 658 49.61 32.20 -13.89
N LYS A 659 50.24 32.90 -14.84
CA LYS A 659 49.59 33.82 -15.79
C LYS A 659 49.52 33.12 -17.16
N LYS A 660 48.32 33.02 -17.74
CA LYS A 660 48.08 32.50 -19.11
C LYS A 660 48.21 33.62 -20.14
N HIS A 661 48.86 33.32 -21.26
CA HIS A 661 49.02 34.18 -22.43
C HIS A 661 48.50 33.47 -23.68
N PRO A 662 47.47 34.00 -24.38
CA PRO A 662 46.67 35.17 -24.03
C PRO A 662 45.75 34.92 -22.82
N PRO A 663 45.33 35.94 -22.04
CA PRO A 663 44.44 35.74 -20.91
C PRO A 663 43.07 35.18 -21.32
N GLY A 664 42.61 34.11 -20.67
CA GLY A 664 41.35 33.44 -20.99
C GLY A 664 40.86 32.51 -19.88
N ARG A 665 39.70 31.90 -20.07
CA ARG A 665 39.15 30.90 -19.14
C ARG A 665 39.51 29.46 -19.50
N GLU A 666 39.67 29.18 -20.78
CA GLU A 666 40.00 27.86 -21.31
C GLU A 666 41.50 27.75 -21.57
N VAL A 667 42.00 26.52 -21.68
CA VAL A 667 43.39 26.21 -22.00
C VAL A 667 43.43 25.46 -23.33
N ASN A 668 44.15 26.02 -24.29
CA ASN A 668 44.35 25.56 -25.65
C ASN A 668 45.82 25.20 -25.87
N GLU A 669 46.10 24.44 -26.92
CA GLU A 669 47.45 23.96 -27.24
C GLU A 669 48.42 25.08 -27.65
N ASP A 670 47.91 26.22 -28.12
CA ASP A 670 48.70 27.39 -28.52
C ASP A 670 49.00 28.36 -27.36
N ASP A 671 48.50 28.07 -26.15
CA ASP A 671 48.69 28.95 -25.00
C ASP A 671 50.10 28.84 -24.41
N SER A 672 50.52 29.93 -23.75
CA SER A 672 51.76 29.98 -22.97
C SER A 672 51.48 30.41 -21.52
N PHE A 673 52.37 30.01 -20.62
CA PHE A 673 52.22 30.20 -19.18
C PHE A 673 53.50 30.78 -18.57
N SER A 674 53.35 31.70 -17.61
CA SER A 674 54.46 32.29 -16.84
C SER A 674 54.13 32.28 -15.35
N PHE A 675 55.14 32.32 -14.49
CA PHE A 675 54.92 32.31 -13.04
C PHE A 675 54.44 33.68 -12.53
N ASN A 676 53.42 33.69 -11.66
CA ASN A 676 52.87 34.93 -11.12
C ASN A 676 53.55 35.35 -9.81
N HIS A 677 54.73 36.00 -9.90
CA HIS A 677 55.46 36.50 -8.72
C HIS A 677 54.68 37.53 -7.87
N GLU A 678 53.69 38.20 -8.46
CA GLU A 678 52.85 39.23 -7.83
C GLU A 678 51.61 38.65 -7.14
N PHE A 679 51.42 37.33 -7.19
CA PHE A 679 50.27 36.68 -6.59
C PHE A 679 50.19 36.94 -5.07
N THR A 680 48.99 37.30 -4.61
CA THR A 680 48.69 37.47 -3.18
C THR A 680 47.40 36.75 -2.82
N ALA A 681 47.32 36.27 -1.58
CA ALA A 681 46.14 35.61 -1.02
C ALA A 681 45.90 36.09 0.42
N PRO A 682 44.68 36.07 0.96
CA PRO A 682 44.44 36.46 2.35
C PRO A 682 45.01 35.43 3.37
N LEU A 683 45.03 34.15 3.00
CA LEU A 683 45.52 33.07 3.86
C LEU A 683 46.99 32.73 3.56
N SER A 684 47.71 32.22 4.56
CA SER A 684 49.08 31.71 4.44
C SER A 684 49.12 30.29 3.87
N LYS A 685 48.06 29.49 4.09
CA LYS A 685 47.86 28.17 3.47
C LYS A 685 46.60 28.18 2.62
N ILE A 686 46.73 27.84 1.34
CA ILE A 686 45.62 27.75 0.40
C ILE A 686 45.57 26.39 -0.27
N LYS A 687 44.37 25.90 -0.54
CA LYS A 687 44.15 24.64 -1.27
C LYS A 687 43.63 24.94 -2.67
N ILE A 688 44.42 24.56 -3.67
CA ILE A 688 44.05 24.65 -5.08
C ILE A 688 43.61 23.26 -5.51
N ASN A 689 42.30 23.04 -5.44
CA ASN A 689 41.74 21.79 -5.95
C ASN A 689 41.76 21.81 -7.48
N THR A 690 42.11 20.67 -8.07
CA THR A 690 41.93 20.46 -9.51
C THR A 690 40.47 20.67 -9.88
N ILE A 691 40.26 21.24 -11.06
CA ILE A 691 38.92 21.37 -11.63
C ILE A 691 38.51 19.97 -12.06
N SER A 692 37.77 19.29 -11.17
CA SER A 692 37.17 17.99 -11.41
C SER A 692 35.66 18.14 -11.37
N SER A 693 35.01 17.61 -12.40
CA SER A 693 33.56 17.49 -12.46
C SER A 693 33.10 16.61 -11.28
N LYS A 694 32.24 17.18 -10.41
CA LYS A 694 31.63 16.42 -9.30
C LYS A 694 30.64 15.35 -9.79
N VAL A 695 30.18 15.50 -11.02
CA VAL A 695 29.17 14.69 -11.70
C VAL A 695 29.79 14.25 -13.02
N GLU A 696 29.58 12.99 -13.41
CA GLU A 696 30.11 12.48 -14.68
C GLU A 696 29.54 13.28 -15.87
N SER A 697 30.38 13.59 -16.87
CA SER A 697 29.90 14.12 -18.14
C SER A 697 29.04 13.09 -18.88
N ASN A 698 28.34 13.49 -19.93
CA ASN A 698 27.53 12.54 -20.72
C ASN A 698 28.42 11.49 -21.40
N GLU A 699 29.64 11.85 -21.81
CA GLU A 699 30.64 10.92 -22.32
C GLU A 699 31.13 9.96 -21.22
N GLU A 700 31.49 10.48 -20.04
CA GLU A 700 31.91 9.67 -18.89
C GLU A 700 30.81 8.68 -18.47
N ARG A 701 29.54 9.11 -18.45
CA ARG A 701 28.38 8.23 -18.18
C ARG A 701 28.24 7.11 -19.19
N LYS A 702 28.44 7.42 -20.48
CA LYS A 702 28.36 6.42 -21.55
C LYS A 702 29.47 5.38 -21.38
N GLU A 703 30.70 5.80 -21.11
CA GLU A 703 31.81 4.89 -20.82
C GLU A 703 31.55 4.02 -19.58
N THR A 704 31.01 4.62 -18.51
CA THR A 704 30.61 3.90 -17.30
C THR A 704 29.58 2.83 -17.62
N ARG A 705 28.55 3.15 -18.43
CA ARG A 705 27.54 2.19 -18.87
C ARG A 705 28.12 1.07 -19.73
N ASP A 706 28.97 1.40 -20.70
CA ASP A 706 29.60 0.41 -21.58
C ASP A 706 30.45 -0.59 -20.77
N ARG A 707 31.17 -0.11 -19.75
CA ARG A 707 31.92 -0.98 -18.82
C ARG A 707 31.02 -1.90 -18.01
N ILE A 708 29.91 -1.37 -17.50
CA ILE A 708 28.92 -2.18 -16.76
C ILE A 708 28.33 -3.27 -17.66
N ASP A 709 27.99 -2.93 -18.91
CA ASP A 709 27.45 -3.90 -19.86
C ASP A 709 28.46 -5.00 -20.22
N GLU A 710 29.76 -4.67 -20.33
CA GLU A 710 30.81 -5.68 -20.45
C GLU A 710 30.90 -6.58 -19.20
N GLU A 711 30.84 -6.01 -17.99
CA GLU A 711 30.84 -6.79 -16.75
C GLU A 711 29.61 -7.73 -16.66
N ARG A 712 28.42 -7.25 -17.05
CA ARG A 712 27.18 -8.04 -17.11
C ARG A 712 27.31 -9.26 -18.03
N LYS A 713 28.03 -9.15 -19.16
CA LYS A 713 28.29 -10.29 -20.06
C LYS A 713 29.07 -11.38 -19.34
N HIS A 714 30.17 -11.02 -18.68
CA HIS A 714 31.01 -11.97 -17.94
C HIS A 714 30.26 -12.60 -16.77
N GLN A 715 29.47 -11.81 -16.03
CA GLN A 715 28.64 -12.32 -14.93
C GLN A 715 27.58 -13.30 -15.43
N THR A 716 26.96 -13.02 -16.58
CA THR A 716 25.97 -13.89 -17.21
C THR A 716 26.59 -15.22 -17.63
N GLU A 717 27.76 -15.17 -18.29
CA GLU A 717 28.49 -16.38 -18.69
C GLU A 717 28.89 -17.23 -17.48
N ALA A 718 29.45 -16.61 -16.44
CA ALA A 718 29.82 -17.31 -15.21
C ALA A 718 28.61 -17.93 -14.50
N CYS A 719 27.45 -17.27 -14.55
CA CYS A 719 26.19 -17.79 -14.00
C CYS A 719 25.72 -19.03 -14.79
N ILE A 720 25.70 -18.94 -16.13
CA ILE A 720 25.32 -20.07 -17.00
C ILE A 720 26.22 -21.27 -16.74
N VAL A 721 27.55 -21.08 -16.75
CA VAL A 721 28.53 -22.15 -16.52
C VAL A 721 28.33 -22.78 -15.14
N ARG A 722 28.08 -21.98 -14.09
CA ARG A 722 27.83 -22.49 -12.73
C ARG A 722 26.58 -23.37 -12.67
N ILE A 723 25.48 -22.94 -13.29
CA ILE A 723 24.22 -23.69 -13.34
C ILE A 723 24.40 -25.00 -14.13
N MET A 724 25.00 -24.92 -15.31
CA MET A 724 25.20 -26.07 -16.19
C MET A 724 26.19 -27.07 -15.61
N LYS A 725 27.23 -26.61 -14.89
CA LYS A 725 28.18 -27.48 -14.19
C LYS A 725 27.50 -28.33 -13.11
N ASP A 726 26.56 -27.75 -12.38
CA ASP A 726 25.81 -28.42 -11.32
C ASP A 726 24.74 -29.38 -11.88
N ARG A 727 23.97 -28.92 -12.86
CA ARG A 727 22.80 -29.64 -13.40
C ARG A 727 23.15 -30.63 -14.50
N LYS A 728 24.27 -30.43 -15.19
CA LYS A 728 24.79 -31.19 -16.35
C LYS A 728 23.91 -31.16 -17.61
N HIS A 729 22.59 -31.15 -17.47
CA HIS A 729 21.62 -31.07 -18.54
C HIS A 729 20.49 -30.12 -18.16
N MET A 730 20.04 -29.25 -19.08
CA MET A 730 18.94 -28.33 -18.83
C MET A 730 18.25 -27.87 -20.11
N GLY A 731 16.92 -27.74 -20.06
CA GLY A 731 16.12 -27.14 -21.13
C GLY A 731 16.38 -25.64 -21.30
N HIS A 732 16.22 -25.12 -22.52
CA HIS A 732 16.52 -23.72 -22.84
C HIS A 732 15.72 -22.72 -21.99
N ASN A 733 14.40 -22.93 -21.87
CA ASN A 733 13.55 -22.04 -21.09
C ASN A 733 13.87 -22.12 -19.59
N ASP A 734 14.17 -23.31 -19.08
CA ASP A 734 14.53 -23.51 -17.68
C ASP A 734 15.87 -22.84 -17.36
N LEU A 735 16.85 -22.95 -18.26
CA LEU A 735 18.15 -22.30 -18.12
C LEU A 735 18.00 -20.78 -18.14
N ILE A 736 17.23 -20.21 -19.06
CA ILE A 736 16.97 -18.76 -19.10
C ILE A 736 16.29 -18.31 -17.80
N ASN A 737 15.27 -19.03 -17.34
CA ASN A 737 14.54 -18.69 -16.11
C ASN A 737 15.45 -18.77 -14.88
N GLU A 738 16.29 -19.80 -14.77
CA GLU A 738 17.22 -19.98 -13.66
C GLU A 738 18.32 -18.92 -13.64
N VAL A 739 18.92 -18.61 -14.81
CA VAL A 739 19.90 -17.52 -14.96
C VAL A 739 19.26 -16.18 -14.60
N THR A 740 18.05 -15.92 -15.09
CA THR A 740 17.31 -14.70 -14.77
C THR A 740 17.10 -14.57 -13.27
N ARG A 741 16.62 -15.64 -12.62
CA ARG A 741 16.37 -15.68 -11.17
C ARG A 741 17.63 -15.40 -10.34
N GLN A 742 18.78 -15.97 -10.69
CA GLN A 742 20.02 -15.75 -9.93
C GLN A 742 20.59 -14.33 -10.14
N LEU A 743 20.46 -13.77 -11.34
CA LEU A 743 21.01 -12.44 -11.66
C LEU A 743 20.09 -11.28 -11.28
N THR A 744 18.78 -11.50 -11.09
CA THR A 744 17.79 -10.48 -10.69
C THR A 744 18.18 -9.72 -9.42
N SER A 745 18.96 -10.36 -8.53
CA SER A 745 19.49 -9.70 -7.33
C SER A 745 20.46 -8.54 -7.59
N ARG A 746 21.02 -8.45 -8.81
CA ARG A 746 22.05 -7.48 -9.22
C ARG A 746 21.57 -6.53 -10.33
N PHE A 747 20.96 -7.07 -11.38
CA PHE A 747 20.44 -6.33 -12.52
C PHE A 747 19.34 -7.12 -13.23
N GLN A 748 18.52 -6.45 -14.04
CA GLN A 748 17.49 -7.11 -14.84
C GLN A 748 18.09 -7.74 -16.11
N PRO A 749 18.22 -9.08 -16.21
CA PRO A 749 18.88 -9.71 -17.35
C PRO A 749 17.96 -9.74 -18.58
N ASN A 750 18.49 -9.37 -19.74
CA ASN A 750 17.77 -9.49 -21.00
C ASN A 750 17.82 -10.94 -21.51
N PRO A 751 16.67 -11.63 -21.73
CA PRO A 751 16.64 -13.00 -22.25
C PRO A 751 17.38 -13.18 -23.58
N LEU A 752 17.34 -12.18 -24.47
CA LEU A 752 18.10 -12.20 -25.73
C LEU A 752 19.61 -12.14 -25.48
N GLY A 753 20.03 -11.39 -24.46
CA GLY A 753 21.41 -11.33 -24.01
C GLY A 753 21.90 -12.68 -23.50
N ILE A 754 21.10 -13.34 -22.64
CA ILE A 754 21.41 -14.68 -22.12
C ILE A 754 21.58 -15.67 -23.29
N LYS A 755 20.65 -15.68 -24.25
CA LYS A 755 20.75 -16.53 -25.44
C LYS A 755 22.07 -16.31 -26.19
N LYS A 756 22.43 -15.04 -26.47
CA LYS A 756 23.70 -14.71 -27.14
C LYS A 756 24.92 -15.19 -26.35
N ARG A 757 24.85 -15.23 -25.02
CA ARG A 757 25.93 -15.76 -24.16
C ARG A 757 25.98 -17.29 -24.20
N ILE A 758 24.85 -17.98 -24.27
CA ILE A 758 24.80 -19.44 -24.45
C ILE A 758 25.46 -19.83 -25.78
N GLU A 759 25.17 -19.15 -26.89
CA GLU A 759 25.83 -19.44 -28.18
C GLU A 759 27.36 -19.29 -28.07
N GLY A 760 27.82 -18.19 -27.46
CA GLY A 760 29.26 -17.98 -27.25
C GLY A 760 29.91 -19.00 -26.31
N LEU A 761 29.15 -19.64 -25.42
CA LEU A 761 29.65 -20.74 -24.57
C LEU A 761 29.68 -22.08 -25.33
N ILE A 762 28.78 -22.27 -26.30
CA ILE A 762 28.83 -23.43 -27.21
C ILE A 762 30.03 -23.33 -28.15
N GLU A 763 30.27 -22.14 -28.73
CA GLU A 763 31.45 -21.88 -29.57
C GLU A 763 32.78 -22.10 -28.82
N ARG A 764 32.78 -21.89 -27.51
CA ARG A 764 33.93 -22.13 -26.62
C ARG A 764 33.94 -23.52 -25.99
N GLU A 765 33.08 -24.44 -26.46
CA GLU A 765 33.00 -25.83 -26.03
C GLU A 765 32.72 -26.03 -24.52
N TYR A 766 32.10 -25.06 -23.85
CA TYR A 766 31.59 -25.23 -22.47
C TYR A 766 30.26 -25.98 -22.44
N LEU A 767 29.47 -25.85 -23.51
CA LEU A 767 28.13 -26.41 -23.66
C LEU A 767 27.96 -27.03 -25.04
N GLU A 768 27.10 -28.04 -25.16
CA GLU A 768 26.62 -28.55 -26.45
C GLU A 768 25.08 -28.51 -26.51
N ARG A 769 24.54 -28.45 -27.72
CA ARG A 769 23.10 -28.65 -27.94
C ARG A 769 22.81 -30.13 -28.05
N CYS A 770 21.76 -30.57 -27.35
CA CYS A 770 21.22 -31.90 -27.54
C CYS A 770 20.51 -32.01 -28.90
N GLU A 771 20.24 -33.25 -29.32
CA GLU A 771 19.58 -33.55 -30.60
C GLU A 771 18.21 -32.89 -30.76
N ASP A 772 17.50 -32.69 -29.64
CA ASP A 772 16.19 -32.03 -29.59
C ASP A 772 16.24 -30.52 -29.89
N ARG A 773 17.44 -29.92 -29.95
CA ARG A 773 17.73 -28.47 -30.06
C ARG A 773 17.07 -27.59 -29.00
N LYS A 774 16.46 -28.19 -27.98
CA LYS A 774 15.70 -27.53 -26.90
C LYS A 774 16.40 -27.64 -25.56
N SER A 775 17.43 -28.47 -25.45
CA SER A 775 18.23 -28.65 -24.26
C SER A 775 19.72 -28.54 -24.54
N TYR A 776 20.48 -28.35 -23.47
CA TYR A 776 21.93 -28.20 -23.49
C TYR A 776 22.57 -29.22 -22.55
N ASN A 777 23.74 -29.75 -22.92
CA ASN A 777 24.62 -30.50 -22.01
C ASN A 777 25.86 -29.67 -21.66
N TYR A 778 26.40 -29.91 -20.47
CA TYR A 778 27.68 -29.35 -20.02
C TYR A 778 28.84 -30.26 -20.41
N LEU A 779 29.88 -29.70 -21.04
CA LEU A 779 30.99 -30.46 -21.63
C LEU A 779 32.26 -30.52 -20.77
N ALA A 780 32.39 -29.66 -19.75
CA ALA A 780 33.62 -29.48 -18.98
C ALA A 780 33.65 -30.17 -17.60
#